data_AF-A0A6G0W1F6-F1
#
_entry.id   AF-A0A6G0W1F6-F1
#
_cell.length_a   1.000
_cell.length_b   1.000
_cell.length_c   1.000
_cell.angle_alpha   90.00
_cell.angle_beta   90.00
_cell.angle_gamma   90.00
#
_symmetry.space_group_name_H-M   'P 1'
#
loop_
_entity.id
_entity.type
_entity.pdbx_description
1 polymer ?
#
loop_
_entity_poly.entity_id
_entity_poly.type
_entity_poly.pdbx_seq_one_letter_code
_entity_poly.pdbx_strand_id
1 'polypeptide(L)'
;IDIKNISRKNRFKTKSQQTLIFPVKVCEEELDDHHDLLLCGDGTGKKHYCRVTNLSKLVGAQLSRHGHAMSICKRCFKTYSGVNAHQQLNDHKLKCITNKFLLLKLPPPNTFMKFENWERTQKHPFSIFADFECILEKNNDLNEMKNTNITHHHDLMSYCYYIKPSENIPIELLEKFNISTEPVLFRGDSSLNKGEVAKKFMEDIVEVGRNIDRLLNTNIPLVMTNENNKKHREVADHGTCPFCKIHNLSGYDSHFLITQLGFDTKSINVMPNIEEKLISFTKYISNSFQLRFVDSFRFMATNLEKLVNNLGKGGNSKFRETRKIFSENDIDLVTRKGFYPYEYTDSWEKLNETTLPPKEKFYSSLNETHISNDDYEYAKIVWNQFNCNTLGEYSDWYLKVDVMLLVDCFENFRDLCLKTYGLDPNYYYTSPGMSFDCMLKYTEVNLELLSDYVQILMFEQGIRGGLTHAVKRYAEANNINVPDYDASKPESWIDYLDATNLYGWAKSRSMPKDGFGWFNDDLSVENILNLLDGMNETSEVGWALEVDVEYPKSLHDDHNDLPYLAERITPPGSKIKKLVANLQYKNNYVVHYMALKQAIKAELILKKVHRVLKFNQSPWLAKYIELNTNMRKNAENDFEKDFFKLMNNAVFGKTMENVRNRINMKLVSDEKKCAKLINKITFKNITIYNNNLAAVHLNNDELKFDKPIYIGFSILDVSKTLMYDFNYGSMKQHYGSCIELMYMDTDKRQAIREFIALRAKSYAYNLAGVEKIKSKGIRYHVVKNHLTMSDHKKCLFWDGIPPETNETRNLAVEQSKQFELTGFTSTTNQYTPFRINKSLRSFKHELKTISSVKLALNRCDDKRIVCEDQIHIRSCPRTLPYTREAEEVERIEADLAEMVDDI
;
A
#
# COMPACT_ATOMS: atom_id res chain seq x y z
N ILE A 1 -3.40 3.38 -34.20
CA ILE A 1 -4.45 3.73 -33.20
C ILE A 1 -5.44 2.57 -33.20
N ASP A 2 -5.99 2.06 -32.09
CA ASP A 2 -6.92 0.90 -32.12
C ASP A 2 -8.37 1.30 -31.73
N ILE A 3 -9.39 0.75 -32.40
CA ILE A 3 -10.84 0.87 -32.09
C ILE A 3 -11.47 -0.53 -32.10
N LYS A 4 -12.33 -0.82 -31.12
CA LYS A 4 -13.40 -1.82 -31.22
C LYS A 4 -14.68 -1.22 -30.61
N ASN A 5 -15.90 -1.16 -31.18
CA ASN A 5 -16.59 -1.78 -32.33
C ASN A 5 -17.77 -0.86 -32.76
N ILE A 6 -18.22 -0.88 -34.03
CA ILE A 6 -19.65 -0.75 -34.42
C ILE A 6 -19.93 -1.72 -35.59
N SER A 7 -20.99 -2.51 -35.45
CA SER A 7 -21.57 -3.40 -36.45
C SER A 7 -22.12 -2.63 -37.65
N ARG A 8 -21.84 -3.11 -38.87
CA ARG A 8 -22.55 -2.67 -40.07
C ARG A 8 -23.98 -3.23 -40.05
N LYS A 9 -24.92 -2.48 -39.49
CA LYS A 9 -26.29 -2.28 -40.01
C LYS A 9 -27.09 -1.39 -39.04
N ASN A 10 -27.65 -0.33 -39.62
CA ASN A 10 -28.64 0.64 -39.11
C ASN A 10 -28.08 2.04 -38.83
N ARG A 11 -28.26 2.89 -39.83
CA ARG A 11 -28.42 4.34 -39.67
C ARG A 11 -29.58 4.56 -38.70
N PHE A 12 -29.33 5.07 -37.49
CA PHE A 12 -30.15 6.06 -36.76
C PHE A 12 -29.44 6.40 -35.44
N LYS A 13 -29.54 7.66 -35.02
CA LYS A 13 -28.81 8.28 -33.90
C LYS A 13 -29.08 7.57 -32.57
N THR A 14 -28.05 7.03 -31.91
CA THR A 14 -28.02 6.86 -30.44
C THR A 14 -26.62 7.12 -29.89
N LYS A 15 -26.55 7.96 -28.85
CA LYS A 15 -25.33 8.33 -28.11
C LYS A 15 -24.90 7.21 -27.14
N SER A 16 -23.58 7.14 -26.93
CA SER A 16 -22.80 6.46 -25.88
C SER A 16 -22.59 4.94 -25.95
N GLN A 17 -21.68 4.51 -26.83
CA GLN A 17 -20.65 3.51 -26.49
C GLN A 17 -19.32 4.27 -26.40
N GLN A 18 -18.71 4.35 -25.21
CA GLN A 18 -17.37 4.95 -25.07
C GLN A 18 -16.32 3.94 -25.53
N THR A 19 -16.01 3.95 -26.82
CA THR A 19 -14.86 3.22 -27.36
C THR A 19 -13.56 3.91 -26.93
N LEU A 20 -12.70 3.21 -26.19
CA LEU A 20 -11.39 3.75 -25.75
C LEU A 20 -10.36 3.56 -26.87
N ILE A 21 -9.73 4.65 -27.30
CA ILE A 21 -8.83 4.73 -28.46
C ILE A 21 -7.46 5.16 -27.96
N PHE A 22 -6.44 4.37 -28.26
CA PHE A 22 -5.07 4.62 -27.81
C PHE A 22 -4.04 4.33 -28.91
N PRO A 23 -2.84 4.92 -28.83
CA PRO A 23 -1.77 4.66 -29.78
C PRO A 23 -1.17 3.27 -29.57
N VAL A 24 -1.15 2.46 -30.65
CA VAL A 24 -0.47 1.15 -30.68
C VAL A 24 0.96 1.28 -31.19
N LYS A 25 1.15 2.16 -32.18
CA LYS A 25 2.44 2.50 -32.78
C LYS A 25 2.38 3.97 -33.17
N VAL A 26 3.46 4.69 -32.95
CA VAL A 26 3.59 6.11 -33.34
C VAL A 26 4.87 6.23 -34.15
N CYS A 27 4.82 6.98 -35.24
CA CYS A 27 6.00 7.24 -36.07
C CYS A 27 6.97 8.17 -35.33
N GLU A 28 8.27 7.98 -35.54
CA GLU A 28 9.31 8.79 -34.90
C GLU A 28 9.39 10.20 -35.54
N GLU A 29 9.18 10.30 -36.85
CA GLU A 29 9.13 11.53 -37.62
C GLU A 29 7.82 11.60 -38.44
N GLU A 30 7.09 12.72 -38.42
CA GLU A 30 5.84 12.88 -39.17
C GLU A 30 6.14 13.50 -40.55
N LEU A 31 6.22 12.67 -41.60
CA LEU A 31 6.29 13.09 -43.02
C LEU A 31 4.94 13.63 -43.53
N ASP A 32 4.98 14.45 -44.59
CA ASP A 32 3.81 15.11 -45.19
C ASP A 32 2.75 14.14 -45.74
N ASP A 33 3.16 12.92 -46.11
CA ASP A 33 2.31 11.86 -46.66
C ASP A 33 1.82 10.85 -45.62
N HIS A 34 2.09 11.07 -44.32
CA HIS A 34 1.64 10.14 -43.29
C HIS A 34 0.13 10.05 -43.18
N HIS A 35 -0.35 8.83 -42.97
CA HIS A 35 -1.74 8.54 -42.72
C HIS A 35 -1.91 7.92 -41.35
N ASP A 36 -2.73 8.56 -40.51
CA ASP A 36 -3.14 8.00 -39.23
C ASP A 36 -3.97 6.75 -39.51
N LEU A 37 -3.49 5.58 -39.07
CA LEU A 37 -4.20 4.32 -39.23
C LEU A 37 -4.87 3.91 -37.93
N LEU A 38 -6.13 3.53 -38.08
CA LEU A 38 -6.96 2.91 -37.08
C LEU A 38 -6.98 1.41 -37.32
N LEU A 39 -6.33 0.65 -36.45
CA LEU A 39 -6.50 -0.77 -36.29
C LEU A 39 -7.89 -1.03 -35.72
N CYS A 40 -8.74 -1.70 -36.47
CA CYS A 40 -10.02 -2.19 -35.99
C CYS A 40 -9.94 -3.71 -35.88
N GLY A 41 -10.24 -4.25 -34.70
CA GLY A 41 -10.47 -5.68 -34.55
C GLY A 41 -11.91 -5.93 -34.15
N ASP A 42 -12.60 -6.85 -34.82
CA ASP A 42 -13.97 -7.25 -34.48
C ASP A 42 -14.06 -8.00 -33.14
N GLY A 43 -12.93 -8.49 -32.62
CA GLY A 43 -12.91 -9.36 -31.43
C GLY A 43 -12.50 -10.79 -31.77
N THR A 44 -12.60 -11.19 -33.04
CA THR A 44 -12.39 -12.58 -33.50
C THR A 44 -10.95 -12.87 -33.93
N GLY A 45 -10.00 -12.01 -33.56
CA GLY A 45 -8.59 -12.10 -33.95
C GLY A 45 -8.26 -11.54 -35.35
N LYS A 46 -9.24 -11.22 -36.20
CA LYS A 46 -9.02 -10.53 -37.48
C LYS A 46 -8.87 -9.02 -37.24
N LYS A 47 -7.82 -8.44 -37.84
CA LYS A 47 -7.45 -7.03 -37.67
C LYS A 47 -7.43 -6.34 -39.04
N HIS A 48 -8.09 -5.20 -39.15
CA HIS A 48 -8.12 -4.37 -40.35
C HIS A 48 -7.59 -2.97 -40.04
N TYR A 49 -6.91 -2.34 -40.99
CA TYR A 49 -6.50 -0.94 -40.87
C TYR A 49 -7.46 -0.04 -41.64
N CYS A 50 -7.99 0.99 -40.98
CA CYS A 50 -8.84 2.03 -41.52
C CYS A 50 -8.09 3.36 -41.44
N ARG A 51 -8.16 4.19 -42.49
CA ARG A 51 -7.56 5.54 -42.43
C ARG A 51 -8.39 6.46 -41.53
N VAL A 52 -7.73 7.17 -40.62
CA VAL A 52 -8.32 8.23 -39.81
C VAL A 52 -8.18 9.55 -40.56
N THR A 53 -9.31 10.17 -40.87
CA THR A 53 -9.34 11.49 -41.54
C THR A 53 -9.32 12.65 -40.55
N ASN A 54 -9.78 12.44 -39.31
CA ASN A 54 -9.76 13.46 -38.26
C ASN A 54 -9.64 12.82 -36.87
N LEU A 55 -8.43 12.84 -36.30
CA LEU A 55 -8.14 12.24 -34.99
C LEU A 55 -8.90 12.93 -33.85
N SER A 56 -9.01 14.26 -33.89
CA SER A 56 -9.68 15.04 -32.84
C SER A 56 -11.18 14.68 -32.72
N LYS A 57 -11.87 14.50 -33.84
CA LYS A 57 -13.25 14.01 -33.85
C LYS A 57 -13.37 12.57 -33.36
N LEU A 58 -12.39 11.72 -33.72
CA LEU A 58 -12.39 10.31 -33.37
C LEU A 58 -12.23 10.07 -31.86
N VAL A 59 -11.32 10.81 -31.21
CA VAL A 59 -11.03 10.66 -29.77
C VAL A 59 -11.85 11.62 -28.89
N GLY A 60 -12.42 12.69 -29.46
CA GLY A 60 -13.11 13.75 -28.73
C GLY A 60 -14.25 13.28 -27.82
N ALA A 61 -14.98 12.24 -28.22
CA ALA A 61 -16.07 11.64 -27.43
C ALA A 61 -15.60 10.89 -26.16
N GLN A 62 -14.32 10.49 -26.09
CA GLN A 62 -13.73 9.90 -24.89
C GLN A 62 -13.23 10.94 -23.89
N LEU A 63 -13.00 12.16 -24.36
CA LEU A 63 -12.24 13.17 -23.64
C LEU A 63 -13.12 14.30 -23.10
N SER A 64 -14.29 14.57 -23.70
CA SER A 64 -15.26 15.53 -23.15
C SER A 64 -16.70 15.08 -23.38
N ARG A 65 -17.58 15.38 -22.42
CA ARG A 65 -19.04 15.14 -22.52
C ARG A 65 -19.74 16.04 -23.53
N HIS A 66 -19.14 17.19 -23.88
CA HIS A 66 -19.74 18.23 -24.73
C HIS A 66 -19.25 18.22 -26.18
N GLY A 67 -18.30 17.35 -26.55
CA GLY A 67 -17.89 17.16 -27.94
C GLY A 67 -17.15 18.35 -28.58
N HIS A 68 -16.60 19.27 -27.79
CA HIS A 68 -15.86 20.42 -28.31
C HIS A 68 -14.63 19.99 -29.12
N ALA A 69 -14.30 20.75 -30.17
CA ALA A 69 -13.10 20.55 -30.95
C ALA A 69 -11.86 20.73 -30.06
N MET A 70 -11.11 19.65 -29.85
CA MET A 70 -9.87 19.66 -29.06
C MET A 70 -8.67 19.39 -29.96
N SER A 71 -7.58 20.09 -29.68
CA SER A 71 -6.29 19.83 -30.32
C SER A 71 -5.60 18.69 -29.59
N ILE A 72 -5.25 17.62 -30.29
CA ILE A 72 -4.64 16.42 -29.69
C ILE A 72 -3.23 16.23 -30.26
N CYS A 73 -2.26 15.99 -29.37
CA CYS A 73 -0.95 15.54 -29.80
C CYS A 73 -1.03 14.06 -30.23
N LYS A 74 -0.81 13.78 -31.51
CA LYS A 74 -0.82 12.42 -32.07
C LYS A 74 0.22 11.49 -31.42
N ARG A 75 1.28 12.07 -30.86
CA ARG A 75 2.39 11.34 -30.24
C ARG A 75 2.14 10.96 -28.79
N CYS A 76 1.75 11.90 -27.92
CA CYS A 76 1.54 11.62 -26.49
C CYS A 76 0.08 11.60 -26.05
N PHE A 77 -0.88 11.79 -26.97
CA PHE A 77 -2.32 11.85 -26.72
C PHE A 77 -2.78 12.93 -25.72
N LYS A 78 -1.92 13.90 -25.42
CA LYS A 78 -2.27 15.07 -24.60
C LYS A 78 -3.22 15.99 -25.35
N THR A 79 -4.22 16.49 -24.64
CA THR A 79 -5.33 17.29 -25.18
C THR A 79 -5.22 18.74 -24.76
N TYR A 80 -5.54 19.63 -25.70
CA TYR A 80 -5.57 21.07 -25.51
C TYR A 80 -6.95 21.60 -25.89
N SER A 81 -7.51 22.46 -25.05
CA SER A 81 -8.84 23.06 -25.20
C SER A 81 -8.79 24.57 -24.95
N GLY A 82 -9.77 25.31 -25.48
CA GLY A 82 -9.84 26.78 -25.39
C GLY A 82 -9.28 27.51 -26.61
N VAL A 83 -9.33 28.84 -26.58
CA VAL A 83 -9.00 29.74 -27.73
C VAL A 83 -7.56 29.55 -28.22
N ASN A 84 -6.63 29.21 -27.31
CA ASN A 84 -5.21 29.04 -27.62
C ASN A 84 -4.79 27.57 -27.83
N ALA A 85 -5.74 26.64 -27.99
CA ALA A 85 -5.47 25.20 -28.04
C ALA A 85 -4.50 24.79 -29.16
N HIS A 86 -4.60 25.40 -30.35
CA HIS A 86 -3.69 25.12 -31.46
C HIS A 86 -2.26 25.60 -31.18
N GLN A 87 -2.11 26.79 -30.60
CA GLN A 87 -0.79 27.32 -30.24
C GLN A 87 -0.15 26.51 -29.13
N GLN A 88 -0.91 26.14 -28.09
CA GLN A 88 -0.43 25.25 -27.02
C GLN A 88 -0.05 23.85 -27.54
N LEU A 89 -0.78 23.33 -28.52
CA LEU A 89 -0.42 22.07 -29.18
C LEU A 89 0.87 22.22 -29.98
N ASN A 90 1.06 23.32 -30.70
CA ASN A 90 2.29 23.58 -31.47
C ASN A 90 3.50 23.74 -30.55
N ASP A 91 3.38 24.54 -29.48
CA ASP A 91 4.41 24.69 -28.44
C ASP A 91 4.73 23.36 -27.77
N HIS A 92 3.71 22.53 -27.57
CA HIS A 92 3.88 21.18 -27.08
C HIS A 92 4.55 20.27 -28.10
N LYS A 93 4.18 20.31 -29.39
CA LYS A 93 4.76 19.48 -30.46
C LYS A 93 6.25 19.73 -30.59
N LEU A 94 6.70 20.98 -30.49
CA LEU A 94 8.12 21.33 -30.47
C LEU A 94 8.89 20.62 -29.34
N LYS A 95 8.24 20.43 -28.17
CA LYS A 95 8.79 19.67 -27.02
C LYS A 95 8.47 18.17 -27.08
N CYS A 96 7.46 17.78 -27.83
CA CYS A 96 6.94 16.41 -27.89
C CYS A 96 7.59 15.59 -28.99
N ILE A 97 7.99 16.21 -30.10
CA ILE A 97 8.80 15.60 -31.17
C ILE A 97 10.21 15.27 -30.68
N THR A 98 10.68 15.95 -29.64
CA THR A 98 11.87 15.52 -28.93
C THR A 98 11.55 14.32 -28.01
N ASN A 99 10.32 14.15 -27.48
CA ASN A 99 9.98 13.13 -26.46
C ASN A 99 9.95 11.68 -27.01
N LYS A 100 10.75 10.76 -26.44
CA LYS A 100 10.59 9.30 -26.69
C LYS A 100 9.19 8.85 -26.26
N PHE A 101 8.48 8.13 -27.15
CA PHE A 101 7.13 7.61 -26.89
C PHE A 101 7.14 6.58 -25.75
N LEU A 102 6.04 6.49 -24.99
CA LEU A 102 5.85 5.46 -23.96
C LEU A 102 5.72 4.08 -24.63
N LEU A 103 6.80 3.32 -24.67
CA LEU A 103 6.80 2.00 -25.28
C LEU A 103 6.07 1.00 -24.37
N LEU A 104 4.88 0.56 -24.80
CA LEU A 104 4.20 -0.57 -24.21
C LEU A 104 4.93 -1.85 -24.61
N LYS A 105 5.62 -2.51 -23.67
CA LYS A 105 6.23 -3.81 -23.88
C LYS A 105 5.33 -4.90 -23.30
N LEU A 106 4.65 -5.58 -24.20
CA LEU A 106 3.91 -6.80 -23.90
C LEU A 106 4.87 -7.99 -23.91
N PRO A 107 4.62 -9.00 -23.07
CA PRO A 107 5.34 -10.25 -23.14
C PRO A 107 5.03 -10.93 -24.49
N PRO A 108 5.99 -11.66 -25.10
CA PRO A 108 5.71 -12.51 -26.25
C PRO A 108 4.59 -13.52 -25.95
N PRO A 109 3.85 -14.00 -26.97
CA PRO A 109 2.91 -15.11 -26.80
C PRO A 109 3.60 -16.33 -26.19
N ASN A 110 2.90 -17.08 -25.35
CA ASN A 110 3.42 -18.26 -24.62
C ASN A 110 4.60 -17.95 -23.67
N THR A 111 4.64 -16.75 -23.10
CA THR A 111 5.59 -16.42 -22.02
C THR A 111 5.01 -16.85 -20.68
N PHE A 112 5.77 -17.62 -19.90
CA PHE A 112 5.36 -18.09 -18.59
C PHE A 112 6.24 -17.52 -17.48
N MET A 113 5.61 -17.16 -16.37
CA MET A 113 6.25 -16.81 -15.12
C MET A 113 6.30 -18.06 -14.23
N LYS A 114 7.51 -18.41 -13.81
CA LYS A 114 7.82 -19.57 -12.96
C LYS A 114 8.96 -19.20 -12.00
N PHE A 115 9.24 -20.08 -11.04
CA PHE A 115 10.38 -19.88 -10.16
C PHE A 115 11.70 -20.15 -10.91
N GLU A 116 12.58 -19.16 -10.97
CA GLU A 116 13.89 -19.25 -11.65
C GLU A 116 15.06 -18.92 -10.72
N ASN A 117 14.79 -18.29 -9.57
CA ASN A 117 15.81 -17.71 -8.68
C ASN A 117 16.40 -18.75 -7.71
N TRP A 118 16.96 -19.84 -8.22
CA TRP A 118 17.53 -20.93 -7.41
C TRP A 118 18.73 -20.50 -6.56
N GLU A 119 19.43 -19.43 -6.93
CA GLU A 119 20.52 -18.84 -6.14
C GLU A 119 20.06 -18.41 -4.74
N ARG A 120 18.77 -18.06 -4.59
CA ARG A 120 18.20 -17.57 -3.32
C ARG A 120 17.93 -18.67 -2.30
N THR A 121 18.13 -19.94 -2.66
CA THR A 121 18.05 -21.05 -1.71
C THR A 121 19.29 -21.16 -0.83
N GLN A 122 20.40 -20.52 -1.23
CA GLN A 122 21.66 -20.50 -0.47
C GLN A 122 21.65 -19.38 0.56
N LYS A 123 22.21 -19.60 1.74
CA LYS A 123 22.33 -18.54 2.76
C LYS A 123 23.28 -17.44 2.26
N HIS A 124 22.82 -16.19 2.28
CA HIS A 124 23.59 -15.06 1.81
C HIS A 124 24.88 -14.87 2.65
N PRO A 125 26.05 -14.65 2.01
CA PRO A 125 27.36 -14.71 2.69
C PRO A 125 27.60 -13.63 3.73
N PHE A 126 27.12 -12.39 3.49
CA PHE A 126 27.32 -11.27 4.42
C PHE A 126 26.01 -10.51 4.65
N SER A 127 25.83 -10.03 5.88
CA SER A 127 24.78 -9.07 6.26
C SER A 127 25.37 -8.03 7.19
N ILE A 128 25.05 -6.77 6.97
CA ILE A 128 25.45 -5.67 7.85
C ILE A 128 24.16 -5.20 8.53
N PHE A 129 24.16 -5.08 9.85
CA PHE A 129 23.06 -4.50 10.61
C PHE A 129 23.50 -3.16 11.17
N ALA A 130 22.66 -2.14 11.09
CA ALA A 130 22.99 -0.83 11.62
C ALA A 130 21.77 -0.15 12.20
N ASP A 131 22.01 0.75 13.14
CA ASP A 131 21.02 1.65 13.72
C ASP A 131 21.67 2.99 14.07
N PHE A 132 20.85 4.00 14.30
CA PHE A 132 21.29 5.38 14.49
C PHE A 132 20.54 6.06 15.62
N GLU A 133 21.21 6.99 16.29
CA GLU A 133 20.57 7.87 17.26
C GLU A 133 20.67 9.33 16.84
N CYS A 134 19.64 10.10 17.23
CA CYS A 134 19.47 11.49 16.82
C CYS A 134 19.37 12.43 18.01
N ILE A 135 19.91 13.64 17.84
CA ILE A 135 19.54 14.79 18.64
C ILE A 135 18.24 15.40 18.07
N LEU A 136 17.31 15.76 18.96
CA LEU A 136 16.02 16.35 18.62
C LEU A 136 16.01 17.86 18.91
N GLU A 137 16.66 18.65 18.06
CA GLU A 137 16.72 20.10 18.22
C GLU A 137 15.32 20.73 18.17
N LYS A 138 14.95 21.47 19.20
CA LYS A 138 13.67 22.17 19.28
C LYS A 138 13.61 23.33 18.30
N ASN A 139 12.50 23.44 17.58
CA ASN A 139 12.21 24.58 16.74
C ASN A 139 11.38 25.62 17.51
N ASN A 140 11.96 26.80 17.77
CA ASN A 140 11.31 27.88 18.51
C ASN A 140 10.44 28.78 17.61
N ASP A 141 10.56 28.68 16.28
CA ASP A 141 9.78 29.47 15.32
C ASP A 141 8.37 28.88 15.12
N LEU A 142 7.50 29.07 16.11
CA LEU A 142 6.09 28.72 16.02
C LEU A 142 5.33 29.82 15.27
N ASN A 143 5.05 29.59 13.98
CA ASN A 143 4.08 30.42 13.25
C ASN A 143 2.65 30.05 13.70
N GLU A 144 2.04 30.87 14.55
CA GLU A 144 0.69 30.64 15.11
C GLU A 144 -0.42 30.54 14.04
N MET A 145 -0.18 30.99 12.81
CA MET A 145 -1.17 31.01 11.72
C MET A 145 -1.23 29.74 10.83
N LYS A 146 -0.36 28.73 11.01
CA LYS A 146 -0.36 27.53 10.15
C LYS A 146 -0.98 26.31 10.84
N ASN A 147 -1.83 25.57 10.12
CA ASN A 147 -2.41 24.27 10.55
C ASN A 147 -1.36 23.17 10.82
N THR A 148 -0.08 23.44 10.57
CA THR A 148 1.01 22.47 10.59
C THR A 148 2.29 23.19 10.99
N ASN A 149 2.86 22.80 12.14
CA ASN A 149 4.04 23.40 12.75
C ASN A 149 5.14 22.36 12.93
N ILE A 150 6.39 22.76 12.70
CA ILE A 150 7.57 21.93 12.95
C ILE A 150 7.96 22.13 14.42
N THR A 151 8.08 21.03 15.16
CA THR A 151 8.44 21.06 16.59
C THR A 151 9.90 20.67 16.84
N HIS A 152 10.42 19.68 16.10
CA HIS A 152 11.80 19.24 16.23
C HIS A 152 12.45 19.04 14.86
N HIS A 153 13.73 19.38 14.77
CA HIS A 153 14.65 18.96 13.72
C HIS A 153 15.46 17.77 14.24
N HIS A 154 15.63 16.76 13.39
CA HIS A 154 16.41 15.58 13.75
C HIS A 154 17.77 15.69 13.10
N ASP A 155 18.84 15.46 13.85
CA ASP A 155 20.20 15.34 13.33
C ASP A 155 20.89 14.11 13.93
N LEU A 156 21.72 13.42 13.13
CA LEU A 156 22.38 12.21 13.57
C LEU A 156 23.49 12.52 14.56
N MET A 157 23.47 11.87 15.73
CA MET A 157 24.51 12.02 16.74
C MET A 157 25.45 10.81 16.83
N SER A 158 24.94 9.61 16.60
CA SER A 158 25.74 8.38 16.65
C SER A 158 25.17 7.29 15.75
N TYR A 159 26.02 6.31 15.43
CA TYR A 159 25.63 5.10 14.73
C TYR A 159 26.35 3.89 15.32
N CYS A 160 25.73 2.73 15.20
CA CYS A 160 26.36 1.45 15.44
C CYS A 160 26.11 0.54 14.24
N TYR A 161 27.10 -0.24 13.82
CA TYR A 161 26.90 -1.31 12.86
C TYR A 161 27.62 -2.60 13.25
N TYR A 162 27.04 -3.72 12.86
CA TYR A 162 27.53 -5.06 13.09
C TYR A 162 27.57 -5.86 11.79
N ILE A 163 28.69 -6.52 11.51
CA ILE A 163 28.87 -7.35 10.31
C ILE A 163 28.67 -8.82 10.70
N LYS A 164 27.62 -9.44 10.14
CA LYS A 164 27.33 -10.87 10.28
C LYS A 164 27.81 -11.64 9.04
N PRO A 165 28.97 -12.32 9.09
CA PRO A 165 29.35 -13.29 8.09
C PRO A 165 28.54 -14.59 8.25
N SER A 166 28.39 -15.32 7.14
CA SER A 166 27.90 -16.69 7.14
C SER A 166 28.89 -17.61 7.85
N GLU A 167 28.37 -18.66 8.49
CA GLU A 167 29.17 -19.63 9.26
C GLU A 167 30.22 -20.36 8.40
N ASN A 168 30.00 -20.41 7.09
CA ASN A 168 30.90 -21.07 6.14
C ASN A 168 32.14 -20.25 5.76
N ILE A 169 32.27 -19.01 6.27
CA ILE A 169 33.40 -18.13 5.95
C ILE A 169 34.47 -18.31 7.03
N PRO A 170 35.68 -18.79 6.67
CA PRO A 170 36.78 -18.96 7.63
C PRO A 170 37.16 -17.65 8.33
N ILE A 171 37.39 -17.73 9.64
CA ILE A 171 37.81 -16.59 10.48
C ILE A 171 39.13 -15.99 9.97
N GLU A 172 40.08 -16.82 9.55
CA GLU A 172 41.36 -16.40 8.98
C GLU A 172 41.20 -15.46 7.77
N LEU A 173 40.16 -15.67 6.94
CA LEU A 173 39.88 -14.77 5.82
C LEU A 173 39.29 -13.45 6.27
N LEU A 174 38.44 -13.46 7.31
CA LEU A 174 37.88 -12.22 7.87
C LEU A 174 38.99 -11.34 8.44
N GLU A 175 39.92 -11.95 9.20
CA GLU A 175 41.10 -11.26 9.75
C GLU A 175 42.01 -10.72 8.65
N LYS A 176 42.34 -11.54 7.63
CA LYS A 176 43.18 -11.14 6.50
C LYS A 176 42.65 -9.92 5.74
N PHE A 177 41.34 -9.77 5.63
CA PHE A 177 40.68 -8.67 4.92
C PHE A 177 40.19 -7.54 5.84
N ASN A 178 40.59 -7.53 7.11
CA ASN A 178 40.19 -6.53 8.10
C ASN A 178 38.66 -6.37 8.23
N ILE A 179 37.94 -7.50 8.27
CA ILE A 179 36.49 -7.53 8.50
C ILE A 179 36.25 -7.89 9.96
N SER A 180 36.02 -6.87 10.79
CA SER A 180 35.69 -7.07 12.21
C SER A 180 34.31 -7.71 12.38
N THR A 181 34.21 -8.67 13.30
CA THR A 181 32.94 -9.26 13.76
C THR A 181 32.49 -8.69 15.11
N GLU A 182 33.08 -7.58 15.55
CA GLU A 182 32.64 -6.80 16.71
C GLU A 182 31.76 -5.61 16.26
N PRO A 183 30.78 -5.17 17.08
CA PRO A 183 29.99 -3.99 16.78
C PRO A 183 30.86 -2.73 16.79
N VAL A 184 30.79 -1.97 15.70
CA VAL A 184 31.51 -0.70 15.54
C VAL A 184 30.55 0.43 15.88
N LEU A 185 30.91 1.20 16.90
CA LEU A 185 30.15 2.33 17.42
C LEU A 185 30.91 3.63 17.16
N PHE A 186 30.20 4.66 16.73
CA PHE A 186 30.74 6.01 16.60
C PHE A 186 29.72 7.03 17.12
N ARG A 187 30.18 7.96 17.95
CA ARG A 187 29.42 9.14 18.41
C ARG A 187 30.17 10.41 18.02
N GLY A 188 29.44 11.35 17.45
CA GLY A 188 29.96 12.68 17.12
C GLY A 188 30.13 13.58 18.34
N ASP A 189 30.43 14.85 18.08
CA ASP A 189 30.47 15.91 19.08
C ASP A 189 29.98 17.23 18.48
N SER A 190 29.90 18.27 19.33
CA SER A 190 29.43 19.60 18.95
C SER A 190 30.35 20.35 17.95
N SER A 191 31.54 19.83 17.65
CA SER A 191 32.44 20.40 16.63
C SER A 191 32.06 19.96 15.21
N LEU A 192 31.29 18.88 15.08
CA LEU A 192 30.84 18.37 13.80
C LEU A 192 29.67 19.19 13.26
N ASN A 193 29.74 19.50 11.96
CA ASN A 193 28.62 20.09 11.25
C ASN A 193 27.51 19.05 11.01
N LYS A 194 26.27 19.55 10.86
CA LYS A 194 25.10 18.71 10.56
C LYS A 194 25.37 17.79 9.37
N GLY A 195 25.06 16.50 9.55
CA GLY A 195 25.26 15.47 8.53
C GLY A 195 26.67 14.87 8.44
N GLU A 196 27.68 15.36 9.16
CA GLU A 196 29.03 14.75 9.15
C GLU A 196 29.03 13.34 9.76
N VAL A 197 28.22 13.07 10.80
CA VAL A 197 28.05 11.72 11.36
C VAL A 197 27.49 10.75 10.30
N ALA A 198 26.50 11.20 9.53
CA ALA A 198 25.90 10.44 8.44
C ALA A 198 26.91 10.13 7.32
N LYS A 199 27.76 11.12 7.00
CA LYS A 199 28.82 11.02 6.00
C LYS A 199 29.89 10.03 6.43
N LYS A 200 30.35 10.12 7.69
CA LYS A 200 31.32 9.21 8.28
C LYS A 200 30.84 7.76 8.28
N PHE A 201 29.57 7.52 8.62
CA PHE A 201 28.95 6.19 8.46
C PHE A 201 29.01 5.69 7.02
N MET A 202 28.66 6.52 6.04
CA MET A 202 28.68 6.13 4.64
C MET A 202 30.11 5.81 4.15
N GLU A 203 31.13 6.52 4.62
CA GLU A 203 32.53 6.24 4.35
C GLU A 203 32.96 4.88 4.92
N ASP A 204 32.63 4.61 6.19
CA ASP A 204 32.97 3.36 6.88
C ASP A 204 32.32 2.15 6.20
N ILE A 205 31.04 2.25 5.89
CA ILE A 205 30.28 1.17 5.25
C ILE A 205 30.74 0.91 3.82
N VAL A 206 31.15 1.95 3.09
CA VAL A 206 31.75 1.79 1.76
C VAL A 206 33.11 1.10 1.87
N GLU A 207 33.93 1.39 2.87
CA GLU A 207 35.20 0.71 3.11
C GLU A 207 35.00 -0.77 3.48
N VAL A 208 34.06 -1.06 4.38
CA VAL A 208 33.63 -2.44 4.67
C VAL A 208 33.19 -3.16 3.39
N GLY A 209 32.45 -2.47 2.52
CA GLY A 209 32.07 -2.98 1.20
C GLY A 209 33.28 -3.33 0.33
N ARG A 210 34.32 -2.50 0.31
CA ARG A 210 35.58 -2.79 -0.42
C ARG A 210 36.32 -3.98 0.17
N ASN A 211 36.33 -4.16 1.48
CA ASN A 211 36.96 -5.30 2.15
C ASN A 211 36.26 -6.60 1.77
N ILE A 212 34.92 -6.61 1.78
CA ILE A 212 34.11 -7.76 1.38
C ILE A 212 34.30 -8.05 -0.12
N ASP A 213 34.33 -7.04 -0.99
CA ASP A 213 34.56 -7.23 -2.43
C ASP A 213 35.93 -7.90 -2.68
N ARG A 214 36.98 -7.47 -1.98
CA ARG A 214 38.32 -8.11 -2.05
C ARG A 214 38.29 -9.57 -1.59
N LEU A 215 37.58 -9.87 -0.50
CA LEU A 215 37.41 -11.24 -0.01
C LEU A 215 36.68 -12.11 -1.03
N LEU A 216 35.55 -11.65 -1.57
CA LEU A 216 34.74 -12.43 -2.53
C LEU A 216 35.44 -12.66 -3.87
N ASN A 217 36.35 -11.76 -4.29
CA ASN A 217 37.16 -11.95 -5.50
C ASN A 217 38.42 -12.81 -5.27
N THR A 218 38.65 -13.33 -4.06
CA THR A 218 39.78 -14.20 -3.78
C THR A 218 39.54 -15.58 -4.38
N ASN A 219 40.28 -15.93 -5.44
CA ASN A 219 40.14 -17.20 -6.14
C ASN A 219 40.83 -18.32 -5.34
N ILE A 220 40.06 -19.11 -4.61
CA ILE A 220 40.54 -20.31 -3.93
C ILE A 220 40.15 -21.53 -4.78
N PRO A 221 41.08 -22.43 -5.16
CA PRO A 221 40.76 -23.63 -5.94
C PRO A 221 39.71 -24.48 -5.22
N LEU A 222 38.52 -24.60 -5.81
CA LEU A 222 37.41 -25.36 -5.26
C LEU A 222 37.47 -26.80 -5.79
N VAL A 223 37.73 -27.78 -4.91
CA VAL A 223 37.61 -29.21 -5.25
C VAL A 223 36.13 -29.60 -5.17
N MET A 224 35.45 -29.54 -6.31
CA MET A 224 34.01 -29.83 -6.41
C MET A 224 33.75 -31.28 -6.85
N THR A 225 32.82 -31.96 -6.17
CA THR A 225 32.26 -33.24 -6.62
C THR A 225 31.36 -33.03 -7.85
N ASN A 226 31.07 -34.10 -8.61
CA ASN A 226 30.22 -34.01 -9.80
C ASN A 226 28.79 -33.48 -9.51
N GLU A 227 28.21 -33.80 -8.35
CA GLU A 227 26.93 -33.23 -7.90
C GLU A 227 27.04 -31.75 -7.53
N ASN A 228 28.11 -31.35 -6.84
CA ASN A 228 28.34 -29.95 -6.48
C ASN A 228 28.59 -29.10 -7.73
N ASN A 229 29.25 -29.65 -8.75
CA ASN A 229 29.43 -29.00 -10.06
C ASN A 229 28.12 -28.81 -10.83
N LYS A 230 27.13 -29.68 -10.63
CA LYS A 230 25.80 -29.55 -11.24
C LYS A 230 25.00 -28.45 -10.54
N LYS A 231 24.95 -28.47 -9.19
CA LYS A 231 24.31 -27.43 -8.37
C LYS A 231 24.97 -26.06 -8.52
N HIS A 232 26.29 -26.00 -8.67
CA HIS A 232 27.02 -24.74 -8.85
C HIS A 232 26.77 -24.12 -10.23
N ARG A 233 26.77 -24.92 -11.30
CA ARG A 233 26.44 -24.44 -12.65
C ARG A 233 25.01 -23.93 -12.78
N GLU A 234 24.08 -24.43 -11.97
CA GLU A 234 22.69 -23.95 -11.90
C GLU A 234 22.54 -22.61 -11.14
N VAL A 235 23.57 -22.17 -10.39
CA VAL A 235 23.50 -21.02 -9.45
C VAL A 235 24.47 -19.88 -9.81
N ALA A 236 25.53 -20.13 -10.57
CA ALA A 236 26.72 -19.27 -10.60
C ALA A 236 26.69 -17.98 -11.47
N ASP A 237 25.59 -17.63 -12.14
CA ASP A 237 25.62 -16.51 -13.12
C ASP A 237 25.27 -15.11 -12.60
N HIS A 238 24.96 -14.94 -11.30
CA HIS A 238 24.56 -13.63 -10.78
C HIS A 238 25.25 -13.29 -9.45
N GLY A 239 26.14 -12.28 -9.49
CA GLY A 239 26.95 -11.85 -8.34
C GLY A 239 26.12 -11.55 -7.09
N THR A 240 26.50 -12.16 -5.96
CA THR A 240 25.92 -11.90 -4.64
C THR A 240 26.51 -10.62 -4.05
N CYS A 241 25.66 -9.69 -3.63
CA CYS A 241 26.05 -8.38 -3.12
C CYS A 241 25.68 -8.28 -1.63
N PRO A 242 26.53 -7.73 -0.75
CA PRO A 242 26.19 -7.55 0.67
C PRO A 242 24.98 -6.62 0.87
N PHE A 243 24.24 -6.91 1.94
CA PHE A 243 23.03 -6.20 2.32
C PHE A 243 23.26 -5.48 3.66
N CYS A 244 23.03 -4.18 3.70
CA CYS A 244 22.92 -3.40 4.93
C CYS A 244 21.44 -3.33 5.35
N LYS A 245 21.12 -3.78 6.56
CA LYS A 245 19.78 -3.90 7.14
C LYS A 245 19.65 -2.88 8.28
N ILE A 246 18.71 -1.97 8.13
CA ILE A 246 18.37 -0.96 9.15
C ILE A 246 16.87 -1.06 9.41
N HIS A 247 16.45 -1.04 10.67
CA HIS A 247 15.04 -1.22 11.03
C HIS A 247 14.26 0.08 10.82
N ASN A 248 13.23 0.05 9.96
CA ASN A 248 12.46 1.23 9.56
C ASN A 248 13.28 2.28 8.76
N LEU A 249 14.29 1.80 8.01
CA LEU A 249 15.11 2.60 7.10
C LEU A 249 14.29 3.55 6.21
N SER A 250 13.23 3.03 5.56
CA SER A 250 12.42 3.82 4.60
C SER A 250 11.66 4.99 5.25
N GLY A 251 11.45 4.90 6.56
CA GLY A 251 10.63 5.81 7.34
C GLY A 251 11.41 6.84 8.15
N TYR A 252 12.69 6.58 8.38
CA TYR A 252 13.54 7.36 9.29
C TYR A 252 14.97 7.51 8.73
N ASP A 253 15.82 6.49 8.84
CA ASP A 253 17.28 6.61 8.67
C ASP A 253 17.71 6.97 7.24
N SER A 254 16.95 6.51 6.24
CA SER A 254 17.27 6.79 4.84
C SER A 254 17.32 8.28 4.53
N HIS A 255 16.56 9.11 5.27
CA HIS A 255 16.58 10.55 5.08
C HIS A 255 17.96 11.15 5.37
N PHE A 256 18.66 10.67 6.41
CA PHE A 256 20.03 11.13 6.70
C PHE A 256 21.05 10.58 5.70
N LEU A 257 20.90 9.32 5.29
CA LEU A 257 21.88 8.65 4.43
C LEU A 257 21.81 9.09 2.97
N ILE A 258 20.61 9.35 2.45
CA ILE A 258 20.41 9.66 1.03
C ILE A 258 21.19 10.91 0.64
N THR A 259 21.15 11.96 1.46
CA THR A 259 21.87 13.22 1.20
C THR A 259 23.38 13.03 1.14
N GLN A 260 23.91 12.03 1.83
CA GLN A 260 25.34 11.71 1.86
C GLN A 260 25.79 10.81 0.73
N LEU A 261 24.90 10.09 0.03
CA LEU A 261 25.29 9.19 -1.08
C LEU A 261 26.08 9.88 -2.20
N GLY A 262 25.99 11.21 -2.30
CA GLY A 262 26.69 12.03 -3.28
C GLY A 262 28.11 12.44 -2.92
N PHE A 263 28.69 11.95 -1.82
CA PHE A 263 30.08 12.26 -1.46
C PHE A 263 31.10 11.77 -2.52
N ASP A 264 30.73 10.78 -3.34
CA ASP A 264 31.51 10.31 -4.50
C ASP A 264 30.67 10.28 -5.80
N THR A 265 31.34 10.04 -6.94
CA THR A 265 30.72 10.02 -8.29
C THR A 265 30.23 8.63 -8.74
N LYS A 266 30.31 7.61 -7.88
CA LYS A 266 29.86 6.24 -8.17
C LYS A 266 28.35 6.19 -8.31
N SER A 267 27.89 5.29 -9.17
CA SER A 267 26.48 5.14 -9.51
C SER A 267 25.62 4.79 -8.29
N ILE A 268 24.41 5.35 -8.26
CA ILE A 268 23.41 5.13 -7.23
C ILE A 268 22.13 4.64 -7.91
N ASN A 269 21.59 3.53 -7.43
CA ASN A 269 20.28 3.03 -7.84
C ASN A 269 19.28 3.18 -6.70
N VAL A 270 18.07 3.62 -7.03
CA VAL A 270 16.99 3.82 -6.05
C VAL A 270 15.71 3.12 -6.48
N MET A 271 14.95 2.65 -5.51
CA MET A 271 13.60 2.12 -5.68
C MET A 271 12.61 3.03 -4.95
N PRO A 272 12.16 4.14 -5.55
CA PRO A 272 11.26 5.08 -4.92
C PRO A 272 9.84 4.50 -4.77
N ASN A 273 9.25 4.63 -3.58
CA ASN A 273 7.81 4.48 -3.41
C ASN A 273 7.11 5.84 -3.64
N ILE A 274 7.68 6.88 -3.05
CA ILE A 274 7.47 8.30 -3.36
C ILE A 274 8.85 8.99 -3.34
N GLU A 275 8.92 10.26 -3.74
CA GLU A 275 10.17 11.04 -3.78
C GLU A 275 10.96 10.94 -2.46
N GLU A 276 10.30 11.20 -1.33
CA GLU A 276 10.93 11.21 -0.01
C GLU A 276 11.13 9.82 0.60
N LYS A 277 10.35 8.80 0.18
CA LYS A 277 10.39 7.47 0.80
C LYS A 277 10.81 6.42 -0.20
N LEU A 278 12.06 5.98 -0.08
CA LEU A 278 12.63 4.90 -0.86
C LEU A 278 12.34 3.55 -0.21
N ILE A 279 12.00 2.55 -1.01
CA ILE A 279 11.91 1.14 -0.56
C ILE A 279 13.32 0.62 -0.25
N SER A 280 14.28 0.99 -1.09
CA SER A 280 15.68 0.63 -0.97
C SER A 280 16.50 1.53 -1.89
N PHE A 281 17.79 1.68 -1.57
CA PHE A 281 18.79 2.27 -2.42
C PHE A 281 20.05 1.39 -2.46
N THR A 282 20.84 1.55 -3.49
CA THR A 282 22.01 0.71 -3.79
C THR A 282 23.14 1.60 -4.26
N LYS A 283 24.31 1.44 -3.64
CA LYS A 283 25.54 2.15 -4.00
C LYS A 283 26.50 1.17 -4.65
N TYR A 284 27.05 1.52 -5.81
CA TYR A 284 28.09 0.71 -6.45
C TYR A 284 29.45 1.00 -5.82
N ILE A 285 30.13 -0.04 -5.36
CA ILE A 285 31.49 0.05 -4.84
C ILE A 285 32.48 -0.17 -5.99
N SER A 286 32.23 -1.21 -6.79
CA SER A 286 32.96 -1.55 -8.01
C SER A 286 31.98 -1.83 -9.16
N ASN A 287 32.49 -2.20 -10.35
CA ASN A 287 31.63 -2.52 -11.50
C ASN A 287 30.85 -3.83 -11.30
N SER A 288 31.39 -4.75 -10.50
CA SER A 288 30.81 -6.06 -10.18
C SER A 288 30.14 -6.10 -8.81
N PHE A 289 30.45 -5.16 -7.92
CA PHE A 289 29.99 -5.17 -6.53
C PHE A 289 29.18 -3.93 -6.17
N GLN A 290 28.03 -4.20 -5.55
CA GLN A 290 27.13 -3.17 -5.06
C GLN A 290 26.79 -3.44 -3.59
N LEU A 291 26.49 -2.39 -2.84
CA LEU A 291 25.97 -2.47 -1.48
C LEU A 291 24.51 -2.03 -1.49
N ARG A 292 23.64 -2.87 -0.95
CA ARG A 292 22.19 -2.63 -0.94
C ARG A 292 21.70 -2.32 0.47
N PHE A 293 21.03 -1.19 0.64
CA PHE A 293 20.40 -0.80 1.89
C PHE A 293 18.94 -1.24 1.90
N VAL A 294 18.55 -2.04 2.89
CA VAL A 294 17.24 -2.69 2.98
C VAL A 294 16.61 -2.44 4.34
N ASP A 295 15.33 -2.15 4.31
CA ASP A 295 14.51 -1.92 5.50
C ASP A 295 14.04 -3.25 6.12
N SER A 296 14.54 -3.59 7.32
CA SER A 296 14.14 -4.84 7.99
C SER A 296 12.67 -4.82 8.45
N PHE A 297 12.06 -3.64 8.64
CA PHE A 297 10.63 -3.49 8.99
C PHE A 297 9.71 -3.95 7.84
N ARG A 298 10.21 -3.97 6.60
CA ARG A 298 9.49 -4.53 5.44
C ARG A 298 9.39 -6.06 5.47
N PHE A 299 10.14 -6.69 6.36
CA PHE A 299 10.08 -8.12 6.65
C PHE A 299 9.36 -8.39 7.96
N MET A 300 9.75 -7.66 9.01
CA MET A 300 9.24 -7.79 10.36
C MET A 300 8.50 -6.52 10.76
N ALA A 301 7.25 -6.38 10.33
CA ALA A 301 6.46 -5.14 10.38
C ALA A 301 5.90 -4.79 11.78
N THR A 302 6.74 -4.88 12.79
CA THR A 302 6.46 -4.60 14.20
C THR A 302 7.69 -3.93 14.81
N ASN A 303 7.51 -3.12 15.87
CA ASN A 303 8.64 -2.50 16.56
C ASN A 303 9.61 -3.55 17.15
N LEU A 304 10.89 -3.18 17.26
CA LEU A 304 11.94 -4.07 17.75
C LEU A 304 11.63 -4.62 19.16
N GLU A 305 11.09 -3.80 20.06
CA GLU A 305 10.68 -4.21 21.40
C GLU A 305 9.79 -5.46 21.39
N LYS A 306 8.73 -5.48 20.59
CA LYS A 306 7.84 -6.65 20.50
C LYS A 306 8.51 -7.84 19.80
N LEU A 307 9.43 -7.60 18.87
CA LEU A 307 10.18 -8.69 18.24
C LEU A 307 11.07 -9.39 19.26
N VAL A 308 11.79 -8.60 20.08
CA VAL A 308 12.66 -9.08 21.16
C VAL A 308 11.85 -9.81 22.23
N ASN A 309 10.73 -9.22 22.69
CA ASN A 309 9.84 -9.87 23.66
C ASN A 309 9.25 -11.20 23.12
N ASN A 310 8.96 -11.29 21.83
CA ASN A 310 8.51 -12.54 21.21
C ASN A 310 9.65 -13.56 21.09
N LEU A 311 10.86 -13.12 20.77
CA LEU A 311 12.03 -13.99 20.68
C LEU A 311 12.41 -14.55 22.06
N GLY A 312 12.32 -13.74 23.11
CA GLY A 312 12.59 -14.14 24.50
C GLY A 312 11.70 -15.26 25.02
N LYS A 313 10.48 -15.44 24.47
CA LYS A 313 9.62 -16.60 24.78
C LYS A 313 10.27 -17.94 24.42
N GLY A 314 11.18 -17.95 23.45
CA GLY A 314 11.97 -19.12 23.04
C GLY A 314 13.21 -19.37 23.92
N GLY A 315 13.38 -18.61 25.01
CA GLY A 315 14.51 -18.67 25.92
C GLY A 315 15.71 -17.86 25.44
N ASN A 316 16.62 -17.57 26.38
CA ASN A 316 17.77 -16.71 26.09
C ASN A 316 18.74 -17.34 25.06
N SER A 317 18.63 -18.63 24.72
CA SER A 317 19.48 -19.29 23.71
C SER A 317 19.26 -18.76 22.29
N LYS A 318 18.14 -18.06 22.06
CA LYS A 318 17.83 -17.41 20.78
C LYS A 318 18.67 -16.17 20.49
N PHE A 319 19.25 -15.55 21.51
CA PHE A 319 20.11 -14.36 21.41
C PHE A 319 21.58 -14.75 21.16
N ARG A 320 21.81 -15.40 20.03
CA ARG A 320 23.09 -16.06 19.69
C ARG A 320 24.23 -15.07 19.46
N GLU A 321 23.95 -13.92 18.86
CA GLU A 321 24.97 -12.92 18.56
C GLU A 321 25.17 -11.99 19.74
N THR A 322 24.10 -11.60 20.45
CA THR A 322 24.20 -10.78 21.66
C THR A 322 25.09 -11.44 22.73
N ARG A 323 24.97 -12.77 22.93
CA ARG A 323 25.79 -13.54 23.87
C ARG A 323 27.28 -13.58 23.56
N LYS A 324 27.68 -13.31 22.32
CA LYS A 324 29.11 -13.26 21.95
C LYS A 324 29.77 -11.95 22.39
N ILE A 325 28.96 -10.91 22.57
CA ILE A 325 29.42 -9.54 22.81
C ILE A 325 29.32 -9.15 24.29
N PHE A 326 28.32 -9.66 25.00
CA PHE A 326 28.05 -9.33 26.40
C PHE A 326 28.34 -10.49 27.34
N SER A 327 28.71 -10.18 28.59
CA SER A 327 29.00 -11.17 29.61
C SER A 327 27.73 -11.93 30.05
N GLU A 328 27.88 -13.16 30.55
CA GLU A 328 26.73 -13.96 31.02
C GLU A 328 25.92 -13.28 32.13
N ASN A 329 26.59 -12.48 32.98
CA ASN A 329 25.95 -11.74 34.06
C ASN A 329 25.06 -10.60 33.56
N ASP A 330 25.31 -10.09 32.35
CA ASP A 330 24.62 -8.94 31.78
C ASP A 330 23.50 -9.33 30.81
N ILE A 331 23.37 -10.63 30.47
CA ILE A 331 22.46 -11.12 29.43
C ILE A 331 21.03 -10.65 29.67
N ASP A 332 20.51 -10.79 30.88
CA ASP A 332 19.13 -10.40 31.19
C ASP A 332 18.87 -8.91 30.99
N LEU A 333 19.92 -8.07 31.07
CA LEU A 333 19.84 -6.64 30.79
C LEU A 333 19.98 -6.30 29.31
N VAL A 334 20.53 -7.18 28.47
CA VAL A 334 20.73 -6.92 27.03
C VAL A 334 19.83 -7.75 26.12
N THR A 335 18.99 -8.63 26.68
CA THR A 335 17.92 -9.35 25.95
C THR A 335 16.56 -8.63 26.00
N ARG A 336 16.57 -7.38 26.44
CA ARG A 336 15.40 -6.49 26.49
C ARG A 336 15.78 -5.15 25.87
N LYS A 337 14.84 -4.51 25.16
CA LYS A 337 15.05 -3.16 24.63
C LYS A 337 15.14 -2.15 25.78
N GLY A 338 16.15 -1.28 25.74
CA GLY A 338 16.32 -0.19 26.70
C GLY A 338 15.28 0.93 26.55
N PHE A 339 15.37 1.95 27.41
CA PHE A 339 14.58 3.18 27.31
C PHE A 339 15.49 4.40 27.21
N TYR A 340 15.23 5.28 26.23
CA TYR A 340 16.05 6.45 25.97
C TYR A 340 15.19 7.74 25.97
N PRO A 341 15.65 8.85 26.60
CA PRO A 341 14.87 10.07 26.69
C PRO A 341 15.08 10.97 25.45
N TYR A 342 14.45 10.57 24.33
CA TYR A 342 14.63 11.21 23.02
C TYR A 342 14.33 12.72 23.02
N GLU A 343 13.18 13.16 23.56
CA GLU A 343 12.78 14.59 23.54
C GLU A 343 13.56 15.45 24.55
N TYR A 344 14.24 14.82 25.49
CA TYR A 344 15.17 15.50 26.40
C TYR A 344 16.54 15.73 25.76
N THR A 345 16.94 14.83 24.86
CA THR A 345 18.24 14.89 24.16
C THR A 345 18.11 15.82 22.95
N ASP A 346 17.98 17.12 23.23
CA ASP A 346 17.74 18.18 22.24
C ASP A 346 18.99 18.99 21.86
N SER A 347 20.14 18.66 22.44
CA SER A 347 21.42 19.34 22.21
C SER A 347 22.62 18.44 22.56
N TRP A 348 23.80 18.76 22.03
CA TRP A 348 25.04 17.99 22.28
C TRP A 348 25.48 18.08 23.74
N GLU A 349 25.24 19.22 24.40
CA GLU A 349 25.61 19.46 25.79
C GLU A 349 24.91 18.48 26.74
N LYS A 350 23.68 18.06 26.40
CA LYS A 350 22.92 17.07 27.19
C LYS A 350 23.61 15.71 27.25
N LEU A 351 24.40 15.35 26.24
CA LEU A 351 25.15 14.08 26.25
C LEU A 351 26.27 14.06 27.28
N ASN A 352 26.74 15.23 27.73
CA ASN A 352 27.77 15.36 28.76
C ASN A 352 27.21 15.37 30.18
N GLU A 353 25.88 15.31 30.36
CA GLU A 353 25.28 15.24 31.68
C GLU A 353 25.66 13.93 32.39
N THR A 354 26.08 14.04 33.64
CA THR A 354 26.62 12.93 34.43
C THR A 354 25.58 12.19 35.26
N THR A 355 24.31 12.54 35.08
CA THR A 355 23.19 11.93 35.81
C THR A 355 22.12 11.47 34.84
N LEU A 356 21.47 10.35 35.17
CA LEU A 356 20.31 9.89 34.43
C LEU A 356 19.18 10.92 34.58
N PRO A 357 18.55 11.39 33.48
CA PRO A 357 17.46 12.36 33.55
C PRO A 357 16.30 11.86 34.42
N PRO A 358 15.55 12.76 35.08
CA PRO A 358 14.42 12.36 35.90
C PRO A 358 13.29 11.78 35.04
N LYS A 359 12.43 10.97 35.67
CA LYS A 359 11.40 10.15 34.99
C LYS A 359 10.51 10.96 34.05
N GLU A 360 10.18 12.20 34.41
CA GLU A 360 9.29 13.08 33.64
C GLU A 360 9.89 13.44 32.26
N LYS A 361 11.22 13.37 32.12
CA LYS A 361 11.93 13.65 30.87
C LYS A 361 11.92 12.51 29.86
N PHE A 362 11.38 11.35 30.22
CA PHE A 362 11.18 10.20 29.33
C PHE A 362 9.82 10.20 28.61
N TYR A 363 9.04 11.28 28.71
CA TYR A 363 7.78 11.39 27.99
C TYR A 363 8.00 11.39 26.47
N SER A 364 7.20 10.61 25.74
CA SER A 364 7.17 10.60 24.28
C SER A 364 5.89 11.26 23.78
N SER A 365 5.99 12.43 23.15
CA SER A 365 4.84 13.12 22.56
C SER A 365 4.38 12.51 21.22
N LEU A 366 5.23 11.72 20.55
CA LEU A 366 4.84 10.94 19.37
C LEU A 366 3.88 9.80 19.72
N ASN A 367 4.09 9.17 20.87
CA ASN A 367 3.30 8.04 21.36
C ASN A 367 2.30 8.46 22.46
N GLU A 368 2.41 9.67 22.98
CA GLU A 368 1.62 10.19 24.10
C GLU A 368 1.67 9.25 25.31
N THR A 369 2.88 8.85 25.71
CA THR A 369 3.11 7.88 26.79
C THR A 369 4.25 8.32 27.70
N HIS A 370 4.06 8.18 29.01
CA HIS A 370 5.12 8.25 30.01
C HIS A 370 5.80 6.87 30.16
N ILE A 371 7.06 6.87 30.58
CA ILE A 371 7.74 5.65 31.02
C ILE A 371 7.07 5.09 32.29
N SER A 372 7.01 3.77 32.43
CA SER A 372 6.51 3.14 33.65
C SER A 372 7.53 3.28 34.80
N ASN A 373 7.11 3.01 36.04
CA ASN A 373 8.04 3.01 37.17
C ASN A 373 9.10 1.91 37.00
N ASP A 374 8.65 0.69 36.67
CA ASP A 374 9.53 -0.48 36.50
C ASP A 374 10.55 -0.28 35.38
N ASP A 375 10.14 0.36 34.28
CA ASP A 375 11.03 0.67 33.15
C ASP A 375 12.07 1.73 33.50
N TYR A 376 11.70 2.70 34.32
CA TYR A 376 12.64 3.72 34.80
C TYR A 376 13.63 3.16 35.83
N GLU A 377 13.18 2.28 36.73
CA GLU A 377 14.10 1.56 37.63
C GLU A 377 15.05 0.66 36.85
N TYR A 378 14.57 -0.02 35.81
CA TYR A 378 15.43 -0.76 34.90
C TYR A 378 16.50 0.12 34.23
N ALA A 379 16.15 1.32 33.76
CA ALA A 379 17.12 2.27 33.21
C ALA A 379 18.20 2.68 34.24
N LYS A 380 17.85 2.83 35.52
CA LYS A 380 18.84 3.07 36.60
C LYS A 380 19.75 1.87 36.84
N ILE A 381 19.20 0.65 36.84
CA ILE A 381 19.99 -0.57 37.00
C ILE A 381 21.03 -0.66 35.89
N VAL A 382 20.61 -0.44 34.64
CA VAL A 382 21.51 -0.42 33.47
C VAL A 382 22.59 0.65 33.63
N TRP A 383 22.21 1.89 33.96
CA TRP A 383 23.15 2.99 34.17
C TRP A 383 24.27 2.62 35.16
N ASN A 384 23.89 1.99 36.28
CA ASN A 384 24.83 1.59 37.32
C ASN A 384 25.66 0.35 36.93
N GLN A 385 25.03 -0.70 36.39
CA GLN A 385 25.69 -1.96 36.03
C GLN A 385 26.78 -1.75 34.97
N PHE A 386 26.49 -0.93 33.96
CA PHE A 386 27.43 -0.64 32.88
C PHE A 386 28.34 0.56 33.17
N ASN A 387 28.30 1.11 34.39
CA ASN A 387 29.09 2.25 34.84
C ASN A 387 29.02 3.45 33.87
N CYS A 388 27.82 3.79 33.40
CA CYS A 388 27.62 4.94 32.53
C CYS A 388 27.92 6.23 33.31
N ASN A 389 28.94 6.98 32.88
CA ASN A 389 29.32 8.24 33.52
C ASN A 389 28.61 9.44 32.91
N THR A 390 28.13 9.30 31.67
CA THR A 390 27.46 10.37 30.91
C THR A 390 26.25 9.85 30.16
N LEU A 391 25.30 10.73 29.85
CA LEU A 391 24.12 10.38 29.04
C LEU A 391 24.53 9.90 27.64
N GLY A 392 25.64 10.40 27.11
CA GLY A 392 26.25 9.89 25.88
C GLY A 392 26.65 8.42 26.00
N GLU A 393 27.35 8.01 27.06
CA GLU A 393 27.75 6.61 27.26
C GLU A 393 26.54 5.68 27.41
N TYR A 394 25.47 6.17 28.05
CA TYR A 394 24.20 5.45 28.11
C TYR A 394 23.54 5.31 26.73
N SER A 395 23.60 6.35 25.89
CA SER A 395 23.13 6.30 24.50
C SER A 395 23.92 5.31 23.64
N ASP A 396 25.24 5.27 23.82
CA ASP A 396 26.14 4.35 23.13
C ASP A 396 25.83 2.89 23.46
N TRP A 397 25.63 2.60 24.75
CA TRP A 397 25.17 1.29 25.22
C TRP A 397 23.81 0.94 24.62
N TYR A 398 22.86 1.87 24.67
CA TYR A 398 21.50 1.69 24.15
C TYR A 398 21.53 1.28 22.68
N LEU A 399 22.27 2.05 21.87
CA LEU A 399 22.40 1.85 20.44
C LEU A 399 23.11 0.52 20.10
N LYS A 400 24.13 0.16 20.87
CA LYS A 400 24.82 -1.13 20.73
C LYS A 400 23.88 -2.30 20.98
N VAL A 401 23.08 -2.25 22.06
CA VAL A 401 22.10 -3.30 22.39
C VAL A 401 21.03 -3.40 21.30
N ASP A 402 20.51 -2.27 20.81
CA ASP A 402 19.50 -2.26 19.76
C ASP A 402 19.97 -2.94 18.47
N VAL A 403 21.20 -2.67 18.02
CA VAL A 403 21.78 -3.34 16.86
C VAL A 403 21.91 -4.85 17.08
N MET A 404 22.40 -5.28 18.24
CA MET A 404 22.57 -6.72 18.52
C MET A 404 21.23 -7.45 18.63
N LEU A 405 20.22 -6.82 19.24
CA LEU A 405 18.85 -7.34 19.30
C LEU A 405 18.24 -7.46 17.90
N LEU A 406 18.48 -6.48 17.02
CA LEU A 406 18.03 -6.53 15.62
C LEU A 406 18.70 -7.68 14.86
N VAL A 407 20.01 -7.88 15.05
CA VAL A 407 20.76 -9.00 14.46
C VAL A 407 20.08 -10.31 14.86
N ASP A 408 19.90 -10.57 16.16
CA ASP A 408 19.31 -11.82 16.65
C ASP A 408 17.88 -12.03 16.14
N CYS A 409 17.04 -10.99 16.14
CA CYS A 409 15.68 -11.08 15.61
C CYS A 409 15.67 -11.46 14.12
N PHE A 410 16.48 -10.79 13.31
CA PHE A 410 16.50 -11.04 11.86
C PHE A 410 17.16 -12.37 11.50
N GLU A 411 18.19 -12.77 12.24
CA GLU A 411 18.90 -14.03 12.06
C GLU A 411 18.02 -15.24 12.39
N ASN A 412 17.22 -15.19 13.47
CA ASN A 412 16.19 -16.21 13.73
C ASN A 412 15.09 -16.21 12.65
N PHE A 413 14.72 -15.03 12.14
CA PHE A 413 13.78 -14.91 11.03
C PHE A 413 14.31 -15.54 9.73
N ARG A 414 15.62 -15.39 9.44
CA ARG A 414 16.27 -16.06 8.29
C ARG A 414 16.17 -17.58 8.42
N ASP A 415 16.46 -18.12 9.60
CA ASP A 415 16.40 -19.57 9.84
C ASP A 415 14.95 -20.10 9.69
N LEU A 416 13.95 -19.35 10.18
CA LEU A 416 12.53 -19.66 9.98
C LEU A 416 12.17 -19.71 8.48
N CYS A 417 12.61 -18.73 7.69
CA CYS A 417 12.32 -18.65 6.26
C CYS A 417 13.00 -19.78 5.47
N LEU A 418 14.27 -20.07 5.78
CA LEU A 418 15.01 -21.17 5.17
C LEU A 418 14.39 -22.53 5.53
N LYS A 419 14.01 -22.74 6.79
CA LYS A 419 13.34 -23.98 7.23
C LYS A 419 11.98 -24.17 6.57
N THR A 420 11.19 -23.11 6.44
CA THR A 420 9.80 -23.20 5.96
C THR A 420 9.70 -23.21 4.43
N TYR A 421 10.46 -22.34 3.76
CA TYR A 421 10.33 -22.11 2.31
C TYR A 421 11.60 -22.46 1.52
N GLY A 422 12.73 -22.64 2.21
CA GLY A 422 14.03 -22.86 1.57
C GLY A 422 14.48 -21.68 0.72
N LEU A 423 14.18 -20.46 1.16
CA LEU A 423 14.59 -19.20 0.53
C LEU A 423 15.09 -18.23 1.61
N ASP A 424 16.24 -17.61 1.38
CA ASP A 424 16.81 -16.64 2.32
C ASP A 424 16.19 -15.25 2.08
N PRO A 425 15.58 -14.61 3.10
CA PRO A 425 15.00 -13.28 2.98
C PRO A 425 16.01 -12.20 2.61
N ASN A 426 17.32 -12.45 2.77
CA ASN A 426 18.35 -11.50 2.38
C ASN A 426 18.38 -11.16 0.90
N TYR A 427 17.98 -12.06 -0.01
CA TYR A 427 17.94 -11.73 -1.45
C TYR A 427 16.81 -10.78 -1.84
N TYR A 428 15.85 -10.57 -0.94
CA TYR A 428 14.64 -9.84 -1.22
C TYR A 428 14.68 -8.42 -0.64
N TYR A 429 13.81 -7.56 -1.16
CA TYR A 429 13.60 -6.21 -0.62
C TYR A 429 12.45 -6.16 0.40
N THR A 430 11.50 -7.09 0.32
CA THR A 430 10.26 -7.08 1.12
C THR A 430 9.69 -8.49 1.30
N SER A 431 8.96 -8.75 2.38
CA SER A 431 8.22 -10.02 2.57
C SER A 431 7.23 -10.33 1.43
N PRO A 432 6.49 -9.36 0.84
CA PRO A 432 5.66 -9.64 -0.32
C PRO A 432 6.41 -10.14 -1.55
N GLY A 433 7.59 -9.58 -1.84
CA GLY A 433 8.44 -10.08 -2.92
C GLY A 433 8.87 -11.52 -2.68
N MET A 434 9.29 -11.82 -1.45
CA MET A 434 9.67 -13.18 -1.05
C MET A 434 8.49 -14.16 -1.12
N SER A 435 7.32 -13.77 -0.60
CA SER A 435 6.12 -14.62 -0.61
C SER A 435 5.70 -15.04 -2.03
N PHE A 436 5.87 -14.16 -3.01
CA PHE A 436 5.56 -14.48 -4.39
C PHE A 436 6.50 -15.56 -4.95
N ASP A 437 7.81 -15.45 -4.69
CA ASP A 437 8.79 -16.47 -5.10
C ASP A 437 8.63 -17.78 -4.30
N CYS A 438 8.34 -17.71 -3.00
CA CYS A 438 7.99 -18.89 -2.18
C CYS A 438 6.78 -19.62 -2.76
N MET A 439 5.76 -18.86 -3.18
CA MET A 439 4.56 -19.41 -3.81
C MET A 439 4.91 -20.10 -5.14
N LEU A 440 5.67 -19.45 -6.03
CA LEU A 440 6.07 -20.06 -7.30
C LEU A 440 6.89 -21.33 -7.10
N LYS A 441 7.86 -21.31 -6.16
CA LYS A 441 8.72 -22.45 -5.84
C LYS A 441 7.93 -23.62 -5.25
N TYR A 442 7.08 -23.35 -4.27
CA TYR A 442 6.30 -24.39 -3.60
C TYR A 442 5.18 -24.94 -4.49
N THR A 443 4.63 -24.08 -5.36
CA THR A 443 3.54 -24.49 -6.25
C THR A 443 3.96 -25.12 -7.54
N GLU A 444 5.16 -24.79 -8.03
CA GLU A 444 5.66 -25.19 -9.35
C GLU A 444 4.71 -24.79 -10.49
N VAL A 445 3.85 -23.78 -10.24
CA VAL A 445 2.90 -23.29 -11.22
C VAL A 445 3.63 -22.48 -12.29
N ASN A 446 3.23 -22.66 -13.54
CA ASN A 446 3.61 -21.82 -14.66
C ASN A 446 2.44 -20.87 -14.97
N LEU A 447 2.65 -19.57 -14.78
CA LEU A 447 1.62 -18.56 -14.99
C LEU A 447 1.83 -17.88 -16.34
N GLU A 448 0.89 -18.04 -17.28
CA GLU A 448 0.97 -17.38 -18.59
C GLU A 448 0.85 -15.86 -18.44
N LEU A 449 1.79 -15.10 -19.01
CA LEU A 449 1.70 -13.65 -19.06
C LEU A 449 0.88 -13.20 -20.28
N LEU A 450 -0.06 -12.28 -20.05
CA LEU A 450 -0.96 -11.80 -21.09
C LEU A 450 -0.18 -11.03 -22.17
N SER A 451 -0.16 -11.57 -23.39
CA SER A 451 0.46 -10.96 -24.57
C SER A 451 -0.47 -10.02 -25.34
N ASP A 452 -1.77 -10.00 -25.00
CA ASP A 452 -2.77 -9.10 -25.57
C ASP A 452 -3.12 -7.95 -24.60
N TYR A 453 -2.87 -6.72 -25.04
CA TYR A 453 -3.17 -5.53 -24.26
C TYR A 453 -4.67 -5.35 -23.95
N VAL A 454 -5.56 -5.85 -24.82
CA VAL A 454 -7.01 -5.76 -24.58
C VAL A 454 -7.42 -6.65 -23.40
N GLN A 455 -6.80 -7.84 -23.28
CA GLN A 455 -7.02 -8.72 -22.13
C GLN A 455 -6.55 -8.04 -20.84
N ILE A 456 -5.39 -7.36 -20.87
CA ILE A 456 -4.87 -6.59 -19.75
C ILE A 456 -5.86 -5.50 -19.31
N LEU A 457 -6.35 -4.69 -20.25
CA LEU A 457 -7.31 -3.62 -19.95
C LEU A 457 -8.61 -4.17 -19.36
N MET A 458 -9.11 -5.29 -19.89
CA MET A 458 -10.31 -5.95 -19.37
C MET A 458 -10.12 -6.33 -17.90
N PHE A 459 -9.03 -7.02 -17.55
CA PHE A 459 -8.76 -7.35 -16.15
C PHE A 459 -8.55 -6.12 -15.26
N GLU A 460 -7.83 -5.10 -15.74
CA GLU A 460 -7.64 -3.85 -14.98
C GLU A 460 -8.97 -3.13 -14.68
N GLN A 461 -9.90 -3.13 -15.64
CA GLN A 461 -11.25 -2.60 -15.45
C GLN A 461 -12.08 -3.44 -14.46
N GLY A 462 -11.88 -4.75 -14.44
CA GLY A 462 -12.51 -5.68 -13.50
C GLY A 462 -11.96 -5.62 -12.07
N ILE A 463 -10.74 -5.12 -11.84
CA ILE A 463 -10.10 -5.10 -10.52
C ILE A 463 -10.78 -4.06 -9.58
N ARG A 464 -11.60 -4.59 -8.67
CA ARG A 464 -12.36 -3.84 -7.67
C ARG A 464 -12.08 -4.39 -6.27
N GLY A 465 -11.47 -3.55 -5.42
CA GLY A 465 -11.04 -3.93 -4.08
C GLY A 465 -12.17 -4.38 -3.14
N GLY A 466 -11.83 -4.60 -1.86
CA GLY A 466 -12.82 -4.96 -0.84
C GLY A 466 -13.90 -3.89 -0.66
N LEU A 467 -15.13 -4.34 -0.43
CA LEU A 467 -16.27 -3.46 -0.17
C LEU A 467 -16.22 -2.95 1.28
N THR A 468 -16.45 -1.65 1.47
CA THR A 468 -16.52 -1.03 2.80
C THR A 468 -17.56 0.09 2.74
N HIS A 469 -18.64 -0.04 3.49
CA HIS A 469 -19.70 0.96 3.58
C HIS A 469 -20.42 0.87 4.93
N ALA A 470 -21.01 1.98 5.35
CA ALA A 470 -22.03 2.00 6.39
C ALA A 470 -23.40 1.84 5.72
N VAL A 471 -24.27 1.04 6.33
CA VAL A 471 -25.68 0.87 5.93
C VAL A 471 -26.57 1.52 6.99
N LYS A 472 -26.29 1.25 8.28
CA LYS A 472 -26.88 1.92 9.44
C LYS A 472 -25.79 2.57 10.29
N ARG A 473 -26.02 3.82 10.71
CA ARG A 473 -25.01 4.66 11.39
C ARG A 473 -25.08 4.62 12.91
N TYR A 474 -26.18 4.17 13.48
CA TYR A 474 -26.34 4.07 14.93
C TYR A 474 -27.23 2.88 15.28
N ALA A 475 -26.82 2.12 16.30
CA ALA A 475 -27.65 1.11 16.93
C ALA A 475 -27.19 0.86 18.37
N GLU A 476 -28.15 0.52 19.21
CA GLU A 476 -27.97 0.18 20.61
C GLU A 476 -28.75 -1.11 20.90
N ALA A 477 -28.09 -2.08 21.52
CA ALA A 477 -28.70 -3.37 21.81
C ALA A 477 -29.59 -3.27 23.05
N ASN A 478 -30.79 -3.84 22.98
CA ASN A 478 -31.72 -3.94 24.10
C ASN A 478 -31.97 -5.41 24.45
N ASN A 479 -31.21 -5.96 25.40
CA ASN A 479 -31.36 -7.33 25.87
C ASN A 479 -30.89 -7.46 27.33
N ILE A 480 -31.19 -8.60 27.97
CA ILE A 480 -30.90 -8.83 29.40
C ILE A 480 -29.42 -8.69 29.79
N ASN A 481 -28.50 -8.73 28.82
CA ASN A 481 -27.05 -8.62 29.07
C ASN A 481 -26.53 -7.17 29.05
N VAL A 482 -27.38 -6.19 28.77
CA VAL A 482 -27.03 -4.76 28.89
C VAL A 482 -27.54 -4.18 30.22
N PRO A 483 -26.77 -3.30 30.89
CA PRO A 483 -27.18 -2.72 32.18
C PRO A 483 -28.49 -1.92 32.10
N ASP A 484 -28.72 -1.27 30.97
CA ASP A 484 -29.86 -0.38 30.72
C ASP A 484 -31.00 -1.10 29.99
N TYR A 485 -31.18 -2.40 30.23
CA TYR A 485 -32.22 -3.21 29.58
C TYR A 485 -33.62 -2.66 29.90
N ASP A 486 -34.37 -2.38 28.84
CA ASP A 486 -35.73 -1.87 28.92
C ASP A 486 -36.71 -2.93 28.40
N ALA A 487 -37.38 -3.60 29.33
CA ALA A 487 -38.40 -4.61 29.03
C ALA A 487 -39.62 -4.05 28.28
N SER A 488 -39.79 -2.73 28.19
CA SER A 488 -40.85 -2.10 27.39
C SER A 488 -40.49 -1.99 25.90
N LYS A 489 -39.20 -2.11 25.54
CA LYS A 489 -38.72 -2.05 24.16
C LYS A 489 -38.52 -3.46 23.59
N PRO A 490 -38.63 -3.63 22.26
CA PRO A 490 -38.31 -4.90 21.61
C PRO A 490 -36.89 -5.37 21.94
N GLU A 491 -36.74 -6.67 22.14
CA GLU A 491 -35.43 -7.27 22.35
C GLU A 491 -34.59 -7.14 21.07
N SER A 492 -33.34 -6.71 21.19
CA SER A 492 -32.41 -6.55 20.08
C SER A 492 -30.97 -6.87 20.48
N TRP A 493 -30.25 -7.43 19.51
CA TRP A 493 -28.88 -7.91 19.65
C TRP A 493 -28.05 -7.33 18.51
N ILE A 494 -26.80 -6.95 18.81
CA ILE A 494 -25.84 -6.52 17.79
C ILE A 494 -24.67 -7.49 17.83
N ASP A 495 -24.45 -8.18 16.71
CA ASP A 495 -23.35 -9.11 16.57
C ASP A 495 -22.33 -8.65 15.54
N TYR A 496 -21.07 -8.94 15.83
CA TYR A 496 -19.96 -8.73 14.93
C TYR A 496 -19.43 -10.07 14.41
N LEU A 497 -19.47 -10.25 13.09
CA LEU A 497 -19.01 -11.46 12.41
C LEU A 497 -17.85 -11.16 11.47
N ASP A 498 -16.78 -11.95 11.55
CA ASP A 498 -15.59 -11.83 10.71
C ASP A 498 -15.31 -13.12 9.94
N ALA A 499 -15.05 -12.95 8.64
CA ALA A 499 -14.65 -14.04 7.77
C ALA A 499 -13.17 -14.36 8.00
N THR A 500 -12.90 -15.54 8.58
CA THR A 500 -11.53 -15.98 8.83
C THR A 500 -10.81 -16.26 7.50
N ASN A 501 -9.82 -15.43 7.17
CA ASN A 501 -8.99 -15.58 5.96
C ASN A 501 -9.80 -15.60 4.65
N LEU A 502 -10.71 -14.63 4.46
CA LEU A 502 -11.58 -14.51 3.29
C LEU A 502 -10.85 -14.66 1.93
N TYR A 503 -9.75 -13.92 1.74
CA TYR A 503 -8.97 -14.06 0.50
C TYR A 503 -8.22 -15.38 0.40
N GLY A 504 -7.84 -15.99 1.52
CA GLY A 504 -7.28 -17.35 1.53
C GLY A 504 -8.30 -18.37 1.05
N TRP A 505 -9.56 -18.27 1.51
CA TRP A 505 -10.64 -19.12 1.01
C TRP A 505 -10.81 -18.99 -0.51
N ALA A 506 -10.81 -17.76 -1.04
CA ALA A 506 -10.91 -17.53 -2.48
C ALA A 506 -9.69 -18.09 -3.24
N LYS A 507 -8.48 -17.93 -2.70
CA LYS A 507 -7.23 -18.48 -3.27
C LYS A 507 -7.18 -20.01 -3.28
N SER A 508 -7.92 -20.68 -2.40
CA SER A 508 -8.02 -22.14 -2.38
C SER A 508 -9.00 -22.70 -3.42
N ARG A 509 -9.74 -21.84 -4.13
CA ARG A 509 -10.60 -22.23 -5.25
C ARG A 509 -9.80 -22.33 -6.56
N SER A 510 -10.44 -22.79 -7.62
CA SER A 510 -9.83 -22.85 -8.95
C SER A 510 -9.44 -21.44 -9.41
N MET A 511 -8.14 -21.21 -9.60
CA MET A 511 -7.59 -19.93 -10.04
C MET A 511 -7.09 -20.04 -11.49
N PRO A 512 -7.27 -18.99 -12.31
CA PRO A 512 -6.69 -18.92 -13.65
C PRO A 512 -5.18 -19.15 -13.64
N LYS A 513 -4.65 -19.87 -14.64
CA LYS A 513 -3.21 -20.11 -14.80
C LYS A 513 -2.68 -19.83 -16.21
N ASP A 514 -3.36 -20.29 -17.24
CA ASP A 514 -2.93 -20.25 -18.65
C ASP A 514 -4.12 -20.45 -19.62
N GLY A 515 -3.84 -20.53 -20.91
CA GLY A 515 -4.83 -20.83 -21.95
C GLY A 515 -5.73 -19.64 -22.28
N PHE A 516 -5.24 -18.41 -22.13
CA PHE A 516 -6.04 -17.21 -22.34
C PHE A 516 -6.42 -17.03 -23.81
N GLY A 517 -7.72 -17.07 -24.10
CA GLY A 517 -8.23 -16.91 -25.46
C GLY A 517 -9.58 -16.23 -25.50
N TRP A 518 -9.81 -15.41 -26.53
CA TRP A 518 -11.14 -14.85 -26.79
C TRP A 518 -12.09 -15.97 -27.24
N PHE A 519 -13.28 -15.97 -26.67
CA PHE A 519 -14.37 -16.83 -27.13
C PHE A 519 -14.98 -16.20 -28.39
N ASN A 520 -14.99 -16.95 -29.49
CA ASN A 520 -15.35 -16.45 -30.82
C ASN A 520 -16.69 -17.01 -31.33
N ASP A 521 -17.35 -17.84 -30.53
CA ASP A 521 -18.66 -18.42 -30.89
C ASP A 521 -19.80 -17.46 -30.52
N ASP A 522 -21.03 -17.95 -30.56
CA ASP A 522 -22.23 -17.13 -30.32
C ASP A 522 -22.22 -16.47 -28.93
N LEU A 523 -22.27 -15.14 -28.92
CA LEU A 523 -22.34 -14.30 -27.71
C LEU A 523 -23.77 -13.90 -27.35
N SER A 524 -24.78 -14.55 -27.95
CA SER A 524 -26.17 -14.37 -27.54
C SER A 524 -26.34 -14.65 -26.05
N VAL A 525 -27.22 -13.89 -25.40
CA VAL A 525 -27.48 -14.03 -23.95
C VAL A 525 -27.94 -15.45 -23.63
N GLU A 526 -28.81 -16.04 -24.46
CA GLU A 526 -29.31 -17.41 -24.30
C GLU A 526 -28.18 -18.44 -24.31
N ASN A 527 -27.29 -18.38 -25.31
CA ASN A 527 -26.16 -19.30 -25.39
C ASN A 527 -25.22 -19.16 -24.18
N ILE A 528 -24.91 -17.92 -23.78
CA ILE A 528 -24.02 -17.68 -22.65
C ILE A 528 -24.63 -18.15 -21.33
N LEU A 529 -25.94 -17.97 -21.12
CA LEU A 529 -26.63 -18.50 -19.94
C LEU A 529 -26.57 -20.04 -19.90
N ASN A 530 -26.86 -20.72 -21.02
CA ASN A 530 -26.77 -22.18 -21.11
C ASN A 530 -25.37 -22.70 -20.80
N LEU A 531 -24.33 -22.03 -21.32
CA LEU A 531 -22.94 -22.40 -21.07
C LEU A 531 -22.57 -22.15 -19.60
N LEU A 532 -22.99 -21.02 -19.02
CA LEU A 532 -22.76 -20.72 -17.61
C LEU A 532 -23.44 -21.75 -16.70
N ASP A 533 -24.64 -22.22 -17.03
CA ASP A 533 -25.37 -23.22 -16.21
C ASP A 533 -24.60 -24.54 -16.10
N GLY A 534 -23.95 -24.99 -17.18
CA GLY A 534 -23.09 -26.18 -17.18
C GLY A 534 -21.76 -26.03 -16.42
N MET A 535 -21.35 -24.81 -16.04
CA MET A 535 -20.08 -24.55 -15.35
C MET A 535 -20.23 -24.57 -13.81
N ASN A 536 -19.18 -25.02 -13.12
CA ASN A 536 -19.09 -24.99 -11.66
C ASN A 536 -17.70 -24.51 -11.20
N GLU A 537 -17.43 -24.58 -9.90
CA GLU A 537 -16.16 -24.11 -9.32
C GLU A 537 -14.96 -25.05 -9.60
N THR A 538 -15.21 -26.29 -10.03
CA THR A 538 -14.17 -27.29 -10.37
C THR A 538 -13.98 -27.46 -11.88
N SER A 539 -14.72 -26.71 -12.70
CA SER A 539 -14.53 -26.70 -14.15
C SER A 539 -13.10 -26.32 -14.51
N GLU A 540 -12.50 -27.08 -15.43
CA GLU A 540 -11.12 -26.87 -15.89
C GLU A 540 -10.95 -25.54 -16.66
N VAL A 541 -12.04 -25.05 -17.23
CA VAL A 541 -12.11 -23.77 -17.95
C VAL A 541 -12.96 -22.78 -17.16
N GLY A 542 -12.44 -21.57 -16.96
CA GLY A 542 -13.11 -20.45 -16.32
C GLY A 542 -13.18 -19.23 -17.25
N TRP A 543 -14.15 -18.34 -17.01
CA TRP A 543 -14.42 -17.20 -17.89
C TRP A 543 -14.39 -15.85 -17.16
N ALA A 544 -13.94 -14.82 -17.88
CA ALA A 544 -14.15 -13.42 -17.55
C ALA A 544 -15.01 -12.77 -18.65
N LEU A 545 -16.07 -12.06 -18.26
CA LEU A 545 -17.06 -11.52 -19.20
C LEU A 545 -17.17 -10.01 -19.07
N GLU A 546 -17.33 -9.30 -20.19
CA GLU A 546 -17.75 -7.89 -20.22
C GLU A 546 -19.22 -7.82 -20.62
N VAL A 547 -20.06 -7.37 -19.70
CA VAL A 547 -21.52 -7.52 -19.81
C VAL A 547 -22.27 -6.25 -19.46
N ASP A 548 -23.49 -6.13 -19.97
CA ASP A 548 -24.48 -5.19 -19.46
C ASP A 548 -25.50 -5.94 -18.59
N VAL A 549 -25.72 -5.45 -17.38
CA VAL A 549 -26.61 -6.08 -16.39
C VAL A 549 -27.62 -5.06 -15.90
N GLU A 550 -28.91 -5.37 -16.08
CA GLU A 550 -29.99 -4.60 -15.50
C GLU A 550 -30.20 -5.01 -14.04
N TYR A 551 -30.43 -3.99 -13.21
CA TYR A 551 -30.87 -4.15 -11.83
C TYR A 551 -32.36 -3.79 -11.75
N PRO A 552 -33.27 -4.78 -11.66
CA PRO A 552 -34.70 -4.54 -11.57
C PRO A 552 -35.07 -3.69 -10.34
N LYS A 553 -36.00 -2.74 -10.52
CA LYS A 553 -36.48 -1.87 -9.43
C LYS A 553 -37.14 -2.65 -8.29
N SER A 554 -37.77 -3.79 -8.57
CA SER A 554 -38.39 -4.66 -7.57
C SER A 554 -37.38 -5.18 -6.53
N LEU A 555 -36.12 -5.32 -6.91
CA LEU A 555 -35.06 -5.84 -6.03
C LEU A 555 -34.36 -4.75 -5.22
N HIS A 556 -34.74 -3.48 -5.39
CA HIS A 556 -34.00 -2.38 -4.79
C HIS A 556 -34.07 -2.39 -3.26
N ASP A 557 -35.26 -2.67 -2.71
CA ASP A 557 -35.44 -2.71 -1.26
C ASP A 557 -34.74 -3.92 -0.65
N ASP A 558 -34.90 -5.10 -1.26
CA ASP A 558 -34.26 -6.34 -0.81
C ASP A 558 -32.73 -6.29 -0.88
N HIS A 559 -32.19 -5.60 -1.89
CA HIS A 559 -30.75 -5.50 -2.10
C HIS A 559 -30.12 -4.20 -1.60
N ASN A 560 -30.87 -3.29 -0.95
CA ASN A 560 -30.35 -1.98 -0.56
C ASN A 560 -29.17 -2.08 0.43
N ASP A 561 -29.17 -3.08 1.31
CA ASP A 561 -28.11 -3.32 2.28
C ASP A 561 -26.77 -3.57 1.57
N LEU A 562 -26.75 -4.59 0.70
CA LEU A 562 -25.56 -5.09 0.04
C LEU A 562 -25.76 -5.33 -1.48
N PRO A 563 -25.84 -4.26 -2.29
CA PRO A 563 -26.03 -4.39 -3.74
C PRO A 563 -24.96 -5.26 -4.43
N TYR A 564 -25.40 -6.10 -5.36
CA TYR A 564 -24.51 -6.89 -6.22
C TYR A 564 -23.71 -6.01 -7.19
N LEU A 565 -22.56 -6.52 -7.66
CA LEU A 565 -21.75 -5.92 -8.72
C LEU A 565 -21.35 -4.45 -8.46
N ALA A 566 -20.69 -4.18 -7.33
CA ALA A 566 -20.20 -2.85 -6.98
C ALA A 566 -19.27 -2.25 -8.07
N GLU A 567 -19.28 -0.92 -8.22
CA GLU A 567 -18.60 -0.20 -9.31
C GLU A 567 -17.72 0.96 -8.83
N ARG A 568 -16.70 1.32 -9.63
CA ARG A 568 -15.89 2.52 -9.39
C ARG A 568 -16.53 3.75 -10.04
N ILE A 569 -17.34 4.47 -9.28
CA ILE A 569 -18.03 5.69 -9.72
C ILE A 569 -17.63 6.89 -8.85
N THR A 570 -17.93 8.11 -9.30
CA THR A 570 -17.79 9.31 -8.46
C THR A 570 -19.12 9.53 -7.76
N PRO A 571 -19.22 9.24 -6.44
CA PRO A 571 -20.47 9.44 -5.70
C PRO A 571 -20.78 10.94 -5.53
N PRO A 572 -22.06 11.29 -5.27
CA PRO A 572 -22.44 12.66 -4.94
C PRO A 572 -21.59 13.22 -3.79
N GLY A 573 -21.10 14.46 -3.93
CA GLY A 573 -20.25 15.09 -2.91
C GLY A 573 -18.76 14.69 -2.92
N SER A 574 -18.33 13.80 -3.82
CA SER A 574 -16.91 13.44 -3.97
C SER A 574 -16.28 13.94 -5.26
N LYS A 575 -15.01 14.34 -5.21
CA LYS A 575 -14.20 14.69 -6.39
C LYS A 575 -13.43 13.48 -6.97
N ILE A 576 -13.49 12.32 -6.32
CA ILE A 576 -12.65 11.16 -6.61
C ILE A 576 -13.53 9.92 -6.83
N LYS A 577 -13.18 9.08 -7.81
CA LYS A 577 -13.83 7.78 -8.02
C LYS A 577 -13.62 6.86 -6.82
N LYS A 578 -14.69 6.20 -6.37
CA LYS A 578 -14.70 5.24 -5.26
C LYS A 578 -15.44 3.98 -5.64
N LEU A 579 -15.11 2.88 -4.98
CA LEU A 579 -15.90 1.66 -5.07
C LEU A 579 -17.19 1.84 -4.26
N VAL A 580 -18.33 1.79 -4.95
CA VAL A 580 -19.67 2.01 -4.41
C VAL A 580 -20.56 0.83 -4.80
N ALA A 581 -21.17 0.18 -3.81
CA ALA A 581 -22.27 -0.74 -4.02
C ALA A 581 -23.55 0.09 -4.28
N ASN A 582 -24.09 -0.04 -5.48
CA ASN A 582 -25.21 0.76 -5.95
C ASN A 582 -26.15 -0.11 -6.81
N LEU A 583 -27.43 0.26 -6.86
CA LEU A 583 -28.51 -0.44 -7.55
C LEU A 583 -28.70 0.06 -9.01
N GLN A 584 -27.70 0.70 -9.61
CA GLN A 584 -27.82 1.21 -10.98
C GLN A 584 -27.50 0.14 -12.02
N TYR A 585 -28.04 0.32 -13.23
CA TYR A 585 -27.69 -0.47 -14.41
C TYR A 585 -26.17 -0.49 -14.65
N LYS A 586 -25.62 -1.69 -14.87
CA LYS A 586 -24.18 -1.92 -15.09
C LYS A 586 -23.90 -1.94 -16.58
N ASN A 587 -23.02 -1.06 -17.06
CA ASN A 587 -22.62 -0.97 -18.47
C ASN A 587 -21.17 -1.40 -18.64
N ASN A 588 -20.90 -2.29 -19.61
CA ASN A 588 -19.56 -2.83 -19.90
C ASN A 588 -18.84 -3.32 -18.62
N TYR A 589 -19.58 -4.00 -17.76
CA TYR A 589 -19.09 -4.47 -16.48
C TYR A 589 -18.27 -5.73 -16.67
N VAL A 590 -16.99 -5.70 -16.27
CA VAL A 590 -16.11 -6.89 -16.33
C VAL A 590 -16.29 -7.73 -15.07
N VAL A 591 -16.66 -9.00 -15.20
CA VAL A 591 -17.01 -9.87 -14.07
C VAL A 591 -16.50 -11.29 -14.26
N HIS A 592 -16.09 -11.91 -13.15
CA HIS A 592 -15.76 -13.34 -13.12
C HIS A 592 -17.03 -14.18 -13.21
N TYR A 593 -17.02 -15.29 -13.96
CA TYR A 593 -18.22 -16.09 -14.23
C TYR A 593 -18.99 -16.50 -12.95
N MET A 594 -18.29 -16.86 -11.87
CA MET A 594 -18.93 -17.21 -10.59
C MET A 594 -19.75 -16.06 -9.99
N ALA A 595 -19.23 -14.83 -10.05
CA ALA A 595 -19.95 -13.66 -9.54
C ALA A 595 -21.13 -13.28 -10.44
N LEU A 596 -21.01 -13.48 -11.76
CA LEU A 596 -22.12 -13.29 -12.69
C LEU A 596 -23.23 -14.34 -12.47
N LYS A 597 -22.88 -15.62 -12.31
CA LYS A 597 -23.85 -16.68 -11.99
C LYS A 597 -24.61 -16.36 -10.70
N GLN A 598 -23.92 -15.89 -9.67
CA GLN A 598 -24.57 -15.50 -8.42
C GLN A 598 -25.50 -14.29 -8.61
N ALA A 599 -25.10 -13.29 -9.38
CA ALA A 599 -25.95 -12.14 -9.69
C ALA A 599 -27.22 -12.54 -10.45
N ILE A 600 -27.10 -13.44 -11.44
CA ILE A 600 -28.26 -13.96 -12.19
C ILE A 600 -29.18 -14.79 -11.29
N LYS A 601 -28.61 -15.62 -10.40
CA LYS A 601 -29.38 -16.36 -9.39
C LYS A 601 -30.13 -15.42 -8.43
N ALA A 602 -29.59 -14.22 -8.21
CA ALA A 602 -30.24 -13.14 -7.45
C ALA A 602 -31.15 -12.25 -8.33
N GLU A 603 -31.65 -12.78 -9.45
CA GLU A 603 -32.63 -12.14 -10.34
C GLU A 603 -32.15 -10.89 -11.09
N LEU A 604 -30.84 -10.61 -11.12
CA LEU A 604 -30.30 -9.58 -12.02
C LEU A 604 -30.35 -10.08 -13.48
N ILE A 605 -30.71 -9.19 -14.40
CA ILE A 605 -30.98 -9.57 -15.79
C ILE A 605 -29.76 -9.24 -16.66
N LEU A 606 -29.14 -10.28 -17.23
CA LEU A 606 -28.11 -10.13 -18.25
C LEU A 606 -28.73 -9.61 -19.54
N LYS A 607 -28.37 -8.39 -19.95
CA LYS A 607 -28.92 -7.75 -21.17
C LYS A 607 -28.06 -7.95 -22.40
N LYS A 608 -26.74 -7.95 -22.21
CA LYS A 608 -25.80 -8.05 -23.31
C LYS A 608 -24.47 -8.63 -22.86
N VAL A 609 -23.87 -9.46 -23.72
CA VAL A 609 -22.49 -9.93 -23.59
C VAL A 609 -21.69 -9.28 -24.71
N HIS A 610 -20.67 -8.50 -24.36
CA HIS A 610 -19.84 -7.80 -25.34
C HIS A 610 -18.63 -8.64 -25.76
N ARG A 611 -18.03 -9.34 -24.81
CA ARG A 611 -16.91 -10.26 -25.05
C ARG A 611 -16.72 -11.21 -23.87
N VAL A 612 -16.14 -12.37 -24.16
CA VAL A 612 -15.80 -13.41 -23.18
C VAL A 612 -14.35 -13.84 -23.38
N LEU A 613 -13.60 -13.88 -22.29
CA LEU A 613 -12.25 -14.39 -22.24
C LEU A 613 -12.25 -15.72 -21.47
N LYS A 614 -11.87 -16.81 -22.14
CA LYS A 614 -11.71 -18.13 -21.53
C LYS A 614 -10.27 -18.34 -21.08
N PHE A 615 -10.09 -19.10 -20.01
CA PHE A 615 -8.80 -19.49 -19.47
C PHE A 615 -8.89 -20.85 -18.79
N ASN A 616 -7.78 -21.57 -18.71
CA ASN A 616 -7.67 -22.76 -17.88
C ASN A 616 -7.47 -22.35 -16.43
N GLN A 617 -8.07 -23.10 -15.51
CA GLN A 617 -7.99 -22.87 -14.07
C GLN A 617 -7.82 -24.18 -13.31
N SER A 618 -7.22 -24.09 -12.13
CA SER A 618 -7.10 -25.21 -11.19
C SER A 618 -6.84 -24.68 -9.77
N PRO A 619 -7.03 -25.48 -8.71
CA PRO A 619 -6.77 -25.04 -7.33
C PRO A 619 -5.27 -25.03 -6.98
N TRP A 620 -4.41 -24.58 -7.89
CA TRP A 620 -2.94 -24.64 -7.76
C TRP A 620 -2.38 -23.86 -6.56
N LEU A 621 -3.08 -22.81 -6.11
CA LEU A 621 -2.65 -21.98 -4.99
C LEU A 621 -3.07 -22.55 -3.62
N ALA A 622 -4.00 -23.51 -3.59
CA ALA A 622 -4.58 -24.07 -2.36
C ALA A 622 -3.50 -24.63 -1.42
N LYS A 623 -2.55 -25.41 -1.94
CA LYS A 623 -1.48 -26.03 -1.15
C LYS A 623 -0.57 -25.01 -0.44
N TYR A 624 -0.31 -23.86 -1.06
CA TYR A 624 0.47 -22.78 -0.42
C TYR A 624 -0.32 -22.09 0.70
N ILE A 625 -1.63 -21.90 0.50
CA ILE A 625 -2.51 -21.35 1.55
C ILE A 625 -2.59 -22.31 2.74
N GLU A 626 -2.69 -23.62 2.47
CA GLU A 626 -2.72 -24.66 3.49
C GLU A 626 -1.41 -24.71 4.28
N LEU A 627 -0.25 -24.71 3.60
CA LEU A 627 1.07 -24.64 4.23
C LEU A 627 1.12 -23.50 5.25
N ASN A 628 0.85 -22.27 4.82
CA ASN A 628 0.93 -21.10 5.71
C ASN A 628 -0.14 -21.11 6.80
N THR A 629 -1.31 -21.70 6.54
CA THR A 629 -2.36 -21.86 7.56
C THR A 629 -1.93 -22.83 8.65
N ASN A 630 -1.27 -23.93 8.28
CA ASN A 630 -0.73 -24.91 9.23
C ASN A 630 0.45 -24.32 10.01
N MET A 631 1.37 -23.62 9.34
CA MET A 631 2.46 -22.89 10.00
C MET A 631 1.92 -21.85 10.99
N ARG A 632 0.87 -21.11 10.62
CA ARG A 632 0.20 -20.16 11.51
C ARG A 632 -0.46 -20.80 12.73
N LYS A 633 -1.02 -22.01 12.58
CA LYS A 633 -1.60 -22.78 13.71
C LYS A 633 -0.50 -23.24 14.68
N ASN A 634 0.65 -23.65 14.15
CA ASN A 634 1.77 -24.18 14.91
C ASN A 634 2.76 -23.11 15.41
N ALA A 635 2.54 -21.85 15.05
CA ALA A 635 3.42 -20.74 15.40
C ALA A 635 3.53 -20.55 16.92
N GLU A 636 4.76 -20.44 17.41
CA GLU A 636 5.09 -20.39 18.84
C GLU A 636 4.87 -18.99 19.44
N ASN A 637 4.88 -17.96 18.61
CA ASN A 637 4.78 -16.57 19.01
C ASN A 637 3.86 -15.75 18.08
N ASP A 638 3.48 -14.55 18.52
CA ASP A 638 2.52 -13.71 17.79
C ASP A 638 3.12 -13.14 16.49
N PHE A 639 4.43 -12.90 16.48
CA PHE A 639 5.15 -12.47 15.28
C PHE A 639 5.03 -13.50 14.15
N GLU A 640 5.30 -14.77 14.42
CA GLU A 640 5.17 -15.85 13.44
C GLU A 640 3.73 -15.98 12.93
N LYS A 641 2.74 -15.90 13.82
CA LYS A 641 1.32 -15.93 13.44
C LYS A 641 0.97 -14.83 12.45
N ASP A 642 1.45 -13.62 12.69
CA ASP A 642 1.23 -12.47 11.81
C ASP A 642 2.05 -12.56 10.52
N PHE A 643 3.27 -13.10 10.59
CA PHE A 643 4.12 -13.33 9.42
C PHE A 643 3.47 -14.33 8.45
N PHE A 644 3.02 -15.50 8.91
CA PHE A 644 2.35 -16.48 8.03
C PHE A 644 1.02 -15.96 7.48
N LYS A 645 0.30 -15.12 8.25
CA LYS A 645 -0.87 -14.38 7.75
C LYS A 645 -0.48 -13.41 6.62
N LEU A 646 0.62 -12.68 6.77
CA LEU A 646 1.15 -11.78 5.74
C LEU A 646 1.55 -12.57 4.49
N MET A 647 2.25 -13.70 4.62
CA MET A 647 2.68 -14.52 3.48
C MET A 647 1.49 -14.93 2.61
N ASN A 648 0.37 -15.33 3.22
CA ASN A 648 -0.88 -15.58 2.49
C ASN A 648 -1.42 -14.34 1.78
N ASN A 649 -1.53 -13.22 2.49
CA ASN A 649 -2.13 -11.99 1.96
C ASN A 649 -1.27 -11.32 0.88
N ALA A 650 0.05 -11.45 0.96
CA ALA A 650 0.98 -10.71 0.13
C ALA A 650 1.01 -11.17 -1.33
N VAL A 651 0.79 -12.46 -1.60
CA VAL A 651 0.70 -13.00 -2.98
C VAL A 651 -0.31 -12.21 -3.80
N PHE A 652 -1.48 -11.96 -3.22
CA PHE A 652 -2.55 -11.18 -3.84
C PHE A 652 -2.14 -9.74 -4.16
N GLY A 653 -1.39 -9.09 -3.26
CA GLY A 653 -0.90 -7.73 -3.51
C GLY A 653 0.09 -7.67 -4.68
N LYS A 654 0.94 -8.69 -4.83
CA LYS A 654 1.96 -8.77 -5.89
C LYS A 654 1.37 -9.03 -7.27
N THR A 655 0.29 -9.79 -7.38
CA THR A 655 -0.37 -10.05 -8.68
C THR A 655 -1.04 -8.79 -9.24
N MET A 656 -1.47 -7.85 -8.39
CA MET A 656 -2.17 -6.62 -8.78
C MET A 656 -1.28 -5.35 -8.79
N GLU A 657 0.04 -5.51 -8.79
CA GLU A 657 0.95 -4.37 -8.78
C GLU A 657 0.77 -3.53 -10.05
N ASN A 658 0.38 -2.26 -9.89
CA ASN A 658 0.15 -1.37 -11.02
C ASN A 658 1.48 -0.79 -11.54
N VAL A 659 1.96 -1.33 -12.67
CA VAL A 659 3.21 -0.92 -13.32
C VAL A 659 3.21 0.54 -13.79
N ARG A 660 2.02 1.15 -14.04
CA ARG A 660 1.90 2.55 -14.49
C ARG A 660 2.22 3.56 -13.39
N ASN A 661 2.06 3.16 -12.13
CA ASN A 661 2.31 4.03 -10.97
C ASN A 661 3.77 4.00 -10.50
N ARG A 662 4.63 3.17 -11.12
CA ARG A 662 6.05 3.12 -10.77
C ARG A 662 6.73 4.44 -11.10
N ILE A 663 7.47 4.96 -10.13
CA ILE A 663 8.20 6.23 -10.24
C ILE A 663 9.59 5.93 -10.81
N ASN A 664 9.98 6.65 -11.86
CA ASN A 664 11.35 6.62 -12.38
C ASN A 664 12.10 7.85 -11.86
N MET A 665 12.92 7.62 -10.84
CA MET A 665 13.77 8.63 -10.22
C MET A 665 15.22 8.15 -10.22
N LYS A 666 16.15 9.04 -10.52
CA LYS A 666 17.60 8.76 -10.48
C LYS A 666 18.27 9.75 -9.54
N LEU A 667 19.05 9.23 -8.60
CA LEU A 667 19.96 10.06 -7.79
C LEU A 667 21.28 10.21 -8.52
N VAL A 668 21.78 11.44 -8.58
CA VAL A 668 22.95 11.79 -9.38
C VAL A 668 23.85 12.73 -8.59
N SER A 669 25.11 12.34 -8.48
CA SER A 669 26.16 13.14 -7.83
C SER A 669 27.20 13.71 -8.79
N ASP A 670 27.11 13.35 -10.08
CA ASP A 670 28.02 13.83 -11.12
C ASP A 670 27.29 14.79 -12.06
N GLU A 671 27.86 15.99 -12.25
CA GLU A 671 27.28 17.06 -13.06
C GLU A 671 27.06 16.62 -14.51
N LYS A 672 28.00 15.88 -15.10
CA LYS A 672 27.89 15.40 -16.50
C LYS A 672 26.73 14.41 -16.66
N LYS A 673 26.58 13.46 -15.73
CA LYS A 673 25.43 12.53 -15.68
C LYS A 673 24.13 13.30 -15.46
N CYS A 674 24.14 14.33 -14.61
CA CYS A 674 22.97 15.15 -14.33
C CYS A 674 22.51 15.89 -15.59
N ALA A 675 23.43 16.61 -16.25
CA ALA A 675 23.18 17.29 -17.52
C ALA A 675 22.67 16.30 -18.59
N LYS A 676 23.26 15.11 -18.68
CA LYS A 676 22.78 14.06 -19.60
C LYS A 676 21.33 13.63 -19.32
N LEU A 677 20.92 13.54 -18.05
CA LEU A 677 19.57 13.16 -17.66
C LEU A 677 18.56 14.30 -17.81
N ILE A 678 18.97 15.55 -17.57
CA ILE A 678 18.14 16.74 -17.83
C ILE A 678 17.89 16.90 -19.34
N ASN A 679 18.92 16.63 -20.15
CA ASN A 679 18.81 16.63 -21.61
C ASN A 679 18.03 15.41 -22.15
N LYS A 680 17.69 14.42 -21.30
CA LYS A 680 16.78 13.36 -21.73
C LYS A 680 15.40 13.93 -21.86
N ILE A 681 14.73 13.52 -22.91
CA ILE A 681 13.43 14.07 -23.18
C ILE A 681 12.32 13.48 -22.28
N THR A 682 12.61 12.41 -21.53
CA THR A 682 11.76 11.95 -20.44
C THR A 682 11.84 12.81 -19.18
N PHE A 683 12.73 13.81 -19.12
CA PHE A 683 12.88 14.68 -17.96
C PHE A 683 11.56 15.33 -17.56
N LYS A 684 11.22 15.24 -16.27
CA LYS A 684 10.02 15.83 -15.67
C LYS A 684 10.37 17.03 -14.80
N ASN A 685 11.25 16.82 -13.84
CA ASN A 685 11.73 17.83 -12.91
C ASN A 685 13.02 17.36 -12.22
N ILE A 686 13.72 18.29 -11.59
CA ILE A 686 14.89 18.04 -10.76
C ILE A 686 14.62 18.59 -9.35
N THR A 687 14.98 17.80 -8.34
CA THR A 687 15.00 18.24 -6.94
C THR A 687 16.45 18.21 -6.47
N ILE A 688 16.99 19.38 -6.11
CA ILE A 688 18.34 19.50 -5.57
C ILE A 688 18.25 19.26 -4.06
N TYR A 689 18.98 18.26 -3.57
CA TYR A 689 19.07 17.97 -2.14
C TYR A 689 20.21 18.74 -1.49
N ASN A 690 21.38 18.76 -2.13
CA ASN A 690 22.53 19.58 -1.72
C ASN A 690 23.46 19.84 -2.92
N ASN A 691 24.61 20.46 -2.68
CA ASN A 691 25.59 20.81 -3.72
C ASN A 691 26.12 19.58 -4.49
N ASN A 692 26.08 18.40 -3.88
CA ASN A 692 26.70 17.17 -4.41
C ASN A 692 25.66 16.11 -4.83
N LEU A 693 24.36 16.37 -4.69
CA LEU A 693 23.33 15.39 -4.97
C LEU A 693 22.02 16.00 -5.43
N ALA A 694 21.52 15.50 -6.55
CA ALA A 694 20.20 15.83 -7.08
C ALA A 694 19.40 14.57 -7.44
N ALA A 695 18.09 14.65 -7.24
CA ALA A 695 17.12 13.69 -7.75
C ALA A 695 16.55 14.18 -9.08
N VAL A 696 16.79 13.42 -10.14
CA VAL A 696 16.22 13.66 -11.47
C VAL A 696 15.01 12.75 -11.67
N HIS A 697 13.84 13.36 -11.85
CA HIS A 697 12.60 12.66 -12.11
C HIS A 697 12.38 12.53 -13.61
N LEU A 698 12.06 11.32 -14.04
CA LEU A 698 11.80 10.98 -15.42
C LEU A 698 10.38 10.42 -15.56
N ASN A 699 9.73 10.72 -16.68
CA ASN A 699 8.61 9.94 -17.16
C ASN A 699 9.11 8.53 -17.52
N ASN A 700 8.27 7.53 -17.32
CA ASN A 700 8.54 6.20 -17.86
C ASN A 700 8.53 6.30 -19.38
N ASP A 701 9.58 5.84 -20.05
CA ASP A 701 9.61 5.62 -21.50
C ASP A 701 9.22 4.20 -21.89
N GLU A 702 9.07 3.31 -20.92
CA GLU A 702 8.75 1.91 -21.12
C GLU A 702 7.82 1.38 -20.03
N LEU A 703 6.72 0.73 -20.42
CA LEU A 703 5.84 -0.02 -19.52
C LEU A 703 5.91 -1.50 -19.88
N LYS A 704 6.51 -2.29 -19.00
CA LYS A 704 6.51 -3.76 -19.12
C LYS A 704 5.31 -4.34 -18.38
N PHE A 705 4.45 -5.07 -19.08
CA PHE A 705 3.34 -5.79 -18.47
C PHE A 705 3.75 -7.23 -18.14
N ASP A 706 4.33 -7.40 -16.95
CA ASP A 706 4.96 -8.64 -16.51
C ASP A 706 4.32 -9.17 -15.21
N LYS A 707 3.02 -8.93 -15.02
CA LYS A 707 2.28 -9.27 -13.80
C LYS A 707 1.01 -10.07 -14.14
N PRO A 708 0.74 -11.19 -13.45
CA PRO A 708 -0.46 -12.00 -13.67
C PRO A 708 -1.69 -11.37 -12.98
N ILE A 709 -2.13 -10.22 -13.49
CA ILE A 709 -3.20 -9.39 -12.89
C ILE A 709 -4.57 -10.10 -12.83
N TYR A 710 -4.78 -11.10 -13.69
CA TYR A 710 -5.98 -11.92 -13.75
C TYR A 710 -6.24 -12.70 -12.46
N ILE A 711 -5.19 -13.06 -11.72
CA ILE A 711 -5.31 -13.74 -10.41
C ILE A 711 -5.96 -12.79 -9.39
N GLY A 712 -5.49 -11.55 -9.34
CA GLY A 712 -6.03 -10.54 -8.44
C GLY A 712 -7.49 -10.21 -8.73
N PHE A 713 -7.84 -10.13 -10.02
CA PHE A 713 -9.22 -10.03 -10.48
C PHE A 713 -10.10 -11.19 -9.96
N SER A 714 -9.70 -12.44 -10.20
CA SER A 714 -10.49 -13.61 -9.79
C SER A 714 -10.64 -13.69 -8.27
N ILE A 715 -9.56 -13.49 -7.49
CA ILE A 715 -9.63 -13.50 -6.02
C ILE A 715 -10.63 -12.45 -5.51
N LEU A 716 -10.61 -11.25 -6.08
CA LEU A 716 -11.49 -10.17 -5.64
C LEU A 716 -12.95 -10.48 -5.92
N ASP A 717 -13.31 -11.06 -7.05
CA ASP A 717 -14.71 -11.36 -7.35
C ASP A 717 -15.18 -12.63 -6.63
N VAL A 718 -14.39 -13.70 -6.62
CA VAL A 718 -14.70 -14.93 -5.88
C VAL A 718 -14.84 -14.69 -4.38
N SER A 719 -14.01 -13.81 -3.79
CA SER A 719 -14.18 -13.46 -2.36
C SER A 719 -15.50 -12.75 -2.05
N LYS A 720 -16.03 -11.93 -2.98
CA LYS A 720 -17.32 -11.27 -2.80
C LYS A 720 -18.47 -12.27 -2.87
N THR A 721 -18.36 -13.34 -3.66
CA THR A 721 -19.44 -14.32 -3.74
C THR A 721 -19.72 -15.00 -2.42
N LEU A 722 -18.69 -15.28 -1.62
CA LEU A 722 -18.88 -15.80 -0.26
C LEU A 722 -19.61 -14.81 0.65
N MET A 723 -19.32 -13.51 0.52
CA MET A 723 -19.96 -12.47 1.35
C MET A 723 -21.44 -12.30 0.99
N TYR A 724 -21.76 -12.31 -0.31
CA TYR A 724 -23.14 -12.27 -0.77
C TYR A 724 -23.93 -13.52 -0.37
N ASP A 725 -23.33 -14.70 -0.50
CA ASP A 725 -23.97 -15.97 -0.12
C ASP A 725 -24.22 -16.04 1.39
N PHE A 726 -23.26 -15.57 2.20
CA PHE A 726 -23.45 -15.46 3.64
C PHE A 726 -24.60 -14.50 4.00
N ASN A 727 -24.63 -13.30 3.42
CA ASN A 727 -25.67 -12.31 3.73
C ASN A 727 -27.06 -12.74 3.26
N TYR A 728 -27.21 -13.11 1.98
CA TYR A 728 -28.50 -13.40 1.37
C TYR A 728 -28.92 -14.86 1.50
N GLY A 729 -27.99 -15.79 1.27
CA GLY A 729 -28.26 -17.24 1.29
C GLY A 729 -28.24 -17.89 2.67
N SER A 730 -27.66 -17.25 3.69
CA SER A 730 -27.67 -17.77 5.07
C SER A 730 -28.42 -16.85 6.02
N MET A 731 -27.96 -15.60 6.18
CA MET A 731 -28.46 -14.70 7.22
C MET A 731 -29.89 -14.20 6.94
N LYS A 732 -30.15 -13.60 5.77
CA LYS A 732 -31.50 -13.13 5.39
C LYS A 732 -32.48 -14.28 5.22
N GLN A 733 -32.05 -15.45 4.73
CA GLN A 733 -32.92 -16.62 4.62
C GLN A 733 -33.37 -17.14 6.00
N HIS A 734 -32.50 -17.10 7.02
CA HIS A 734 -32.82 -17.59 8.36
C HIS A 734 -33.61 -16.57 9.19
N TYR A 735 -33.21 -15.30 9.16
CA TYR A 735 -33.78 -14.25 10.03
C TYR A 735 -34.78 -13.32 9.35
N GLY A 736 -34.89 -13.32 8.02
CA GLY A 736 -35.84 -12.49 7.28
C GLY A 736 -35.71 -10.99 7.59
N SER A 737 -36.82 -10.36 7.97
CA SER A 737 -36.88 -8.95 8.38
C SER A 737 -36.32 -8.67 9.78
N CYS A 738 -35.99 -9.70 10.57
CA CYS A 738 -35.42 -9.56 11.91
C CYS A 738 -33.91 -9.29 11.91
N ILE A 739 -33.26 -9.28 10.75
CA ILE A 739 -31.84 -8.96 10.60
C ILE A 739 -31.60 -7.74 9.72
N GLU A 740 -30.75 -6.84 10.21
CA GLU A 740 -30.33 -5.64 9.52
C GLU A 740 -28.79 -5.60 9.43
N LEU A 741 -28.26 -5.43 8.22
CA LEU A 741 -26.83 -5.25 8.03
C LEU A 741 -26.49 -3.80 8.42
N MET A 742 -25.62 -3.60 9.40
CA MET A 742 -25.26 -2.24 9.83
C MET A 742 -24.01 -1.71 9.12
N TYR A 743 -22.95 -2.50 9.09
CA TYR A 743 -21.65 -2.05 8.61
C TYR A 743 -20.82 -3.24 8.16
N MET A 744 -19.97 -3.03 7.15
CA MET A 744 -18.97 -4.02 6.73
C MET A 744 -17.55 -3.48 6.92
N ASP A 745 -16.86 -4.05 7.91
CA ASP A 745 -15.39 -4.00 8.04
C ASP A 745 -14.87 -5.38 8.41
N THR A 746 -13.62 -5.65 8.04
CA THR A 746 -12.87 -6.83 8.48
C THR A 746 -12.18 -6.53 9.81
N ASP A 747 -12.50 -7.26 10.90
CA ASP A 747 -11.79 -7.41 12.20
C ASP A 747 -12.69 -7.67 13.46
N LYS A 748 -12.60 -8.89 14.04
CA LYS A 748 -12.88 -9.35 15.44
C LYS A 748 -14.32 -9.62 15.96
N ARG A 749 -14.62 -10.89 16.27
CA ARG A 749 -15.88 -11.39 16.90
C ARG A 749 -16.07 -10.97 18.35
N GLN A 750 -17.25 -10.43 18.69
CA GLN A 750 -17.89 -10.36 20.03
C GLN A 750 -19.25 -9.63 19.92
N ALA A 751 -20.14 -9.82 20.90
CA ALA A 751 -21.40 -9.10 21.00
C ALA A 751 -21.15 -7.61 21.27
N ILE A 752 -21.80 -6.75 20.50
CA ILE A 752 -21.70 -5.30 20.59
C ILE A 752 -22.88 -4.78 21.42
N ARG A 753 -22.61 -3.91 22.39
CA ARG A 753 -23.65 -3.19 23.13
C ARG A 753 -24.17 -2.01 22.33
N GLU A 754 -23.24 -1.31 21.70
CA GLU A 754 -23.54 -0.07 21.00
C GLU A 754 -22.61 0.11 19.80
N PHE A 755 -23.16 0.61 18.69
CA PHE A 755 -22.44 0.85 17.45
C PHE A 755 -22.73 2.25 16.88
N ILE A 756 -21.69 2.93 16.42
CA ILE A 756 -21.81 4.21 15.72
C ILE A 756 -20.84 4.30 14.54
N ALA A 757 -21.34 4.65 13.35
CA ALA A 757 -20.54 4.87 12.16
C ALA A 757 -20.79 6.26 11.56
N LEU A 758 -19.72 7.06 11.51
CA LEU A 758 -19.79 8.37 10.85
C LEU A 758 -19.68 8.22 9.33
N ARG A 759 -18.78 7.36 8.85
CA ARG A 759 -18.60 7.04 7.42
C ARG A 759 -17.73 5.81 7.26
N ALA A 760 -17.51 5.37 6.02
CA ALA A 760 -16.57 4.29 5.72
C ALA A 760 -15.17 4.52 6.35
N LYS A 761 -14.74 3.58 7.19
CA LYS A 761 -13.49 3.54 7.98
C LYS A 761 -13.40 4.60 9.08
N SER A 762 -14.55 5.08 9.56
CA SER A 762 -14.70 5.99 10.70
C SER A 762 -15.89 5.58 11.56
N TYR A 763 -15.67 4.75 12.58
CA TYR A 763 -16.71 4.16 13.41
C TYR A 763 -16.19 3.82 14.82
N ALA A 764 -17.11 3.73 15.78
CA ALA A 764 -16.86 3.30 17.14
C ALA A 764 -17.89 2.26 17.57
N TYR A 765 -17.50 1.35 18.46
CA TYR A 765 -18.39 0.34 19.00
C TYR A 765 -17.96 -0.08 20.39
N ASN A 766 -18.91 -0.49 21.22
CA ASN A 766 -18.69 -0.91 22.60
C ASN A 766 -18.80 -2.44 22.70
N LEU A 767 -17.70 -3.10 23.05
CA LEU A 767 -17.64 -4.53 23.33
C LEU A 767 -17.65 -4.77 24.83
N ALA A 768 -18.81 -5.14 25.39
CA ALA A 768 -18.95 -5.50 26.80
C ALA A 768 -18.33 -4.50 27.81
N GLY A 769 -18.43 -3.20 27.52
CA GLY A 769 -17.85 -2.11 28.34
C GLY A 769 -16.52 -1.56 27.82
N VAL A 770 -15.94 -2.13 26.78
CA VAL A 770 -14.68 -1.67 26.17
C VAL A 770 -14.96 -0.98 24.84
N GLU A 771 -14.69 0.33 24.77
CA GLU A 771 -14.80 1.10 23.53
C GLU A 771 -13.69 0.72 22.54
N LYS A 772 -14.09 0.54 21.27
CA LYS A 772 -13.20 0.35 20.13
C LYS A 772 -13.51 1.40 19.08
N ILE A 773 -12.50 2.18 18.72
CA ILE A 773 -12.63 3.30 17.79
C ILE A 773 -11.69 3.08 16.61
N LYS A 774 -12.20 3.33 15.41
CA LYS A 774 -11.46 3.27 14.15
C LYS A 774 -11.68 4.61 13.44
N SER A 775 -10.61 5.39 13.26
CA SER A 775 -10.64 6.65 12.51
C SER A 775 -9.51 6.72 11.49
N LYS A 776 -9.86 6.58 10.20
CA LYS A 776 -8.87 6.56 9.11
C LYS A 776 -8.17 7.91 8.95
N GLY A 777 -6.85 7.90 9.08
CA GLY A 777 -5.99 9.09 8.87
C GLY A 777 -5.57 9.79 10.17
N ILE A 778 -6.12 9.34 11.30
CA ILE A 778 -5.73 9.74 12.65
C ILE A 778 -4.75 8.73 13.24
N ARG A 779 -3.78 9.21 14.04
CA ARG A 779 -2.75 8.36 14.65
C ARG A 779 -3.36 7.50 15.76
N TYR A 780 -2.84 6.28 15.93
CA TYR A 780 -3.37 5.32 16.89
C TYR A 780 -3.44 5.88 18.32
N HIS A 781 -2.37 6.54 18.78
CA HIS A 781 -2.29 7.13 20.12
C HIS A 781 -3.35 8.23 20.31
N VAL A 782 -3.54 9.06 19.29
CA VAL A 782 -4.62 10.07 19.29
C VAL A 782 -6.00 9.42 19.39
N VAL A 783 -6.24 8.33 18.65
CA VAL A 783 -7.50 7.56 18.76
C VAL A 783 -7.67 6.95 20.15
N LYS A 784 -6.59 6.39 20.72
CA LYS A 784 -6.61 5.70 22.02
C LYS A 784 -6.85 6.66 23.19
N ASN A 785 -6.24 7.85 23.14
CA ASN A 785 -6.17 8.76 24.28
C ASN A 785 -7.18 9.92 24.20
N HIS A 786 -7.62 10.33 23.00
CA HIS A 786 -8.40 11.57 22.80
C HIS A 786 -9.73 11.41 22.07
N LEU A 787 -10.09 10.19 21.65
CA LEU A 787 -11.39 9.92 21.05
C LEU A 787 -12.20 9.00 21.95
N THR A 788 -13.48 9.31 22.08
CA THR A 788 -14.45 8.50 22.81
C THR A 788 -15.64 8.17 21.92
N MET A 789 -16.43 7.18 22.33
CA MET A 789 -17.72 6.91 21.70
C MET A 789 -18.68 8.10 21.86
N SER A 790 -18.63 8.81 22.99
CA SER A 790 -19.38 10.04 23.23
C SER A 790 -19.07 11.12 22.18
N ASP A 791 -17.81 11.29 21.80
CA ASP A 791 -17.44 12.24 20.73
C ASP A 791 -18.06 11.89 19.37
N HIS A 792 -18.19 10.59 19.07
CA HIS A 792 -18.84 10.13 17.84
C HIS A 792 -20.35 10.40 17.89
N LYS A 793 -21.00 10.17 19.04
CA LYS A 793 -22.42 10.48 19.24
C LYS A 793 -22.68 11.97 19.07
N LYS A 794 -21.86 12.81 19.75
CA LYS A 794 -21.90 14.25 19.59
C LYS A 794 -21.76 14.62 18.11
N CYS A 795 -20.77 14.07 17.40
CA CYS A 795 -20.59 14.35 15.97
C CYS A 795 -21.83 13.99 15.11
N LEU A 796 -22.44 12.83 15.37
CA LEU A 796 -23.56 12.33 14.58
C LEU A 796 -24.84 13.14 14.82
N PHE A 797 -25.16 13.43 16.09
CA PHE A 797 -26.40 14.07 16.53
C PHE A 797 -26.27 15.59 16.76
N TRP A 798 -25.18 16.22 16.31
CA TRP A 798 -24.97 17.66 16.50
C TRP A 798 -25.83 18.50 15.56
N ASP A 799 -26.76 19.30 16.09
CA ASP A 799 -27.67 20.12 15.26
C ASP A 799 -27.02 21.40 14.69
N GLY A 800 -25.80 21.76 15.11
CA GLY A 800 -25.10 22.95 14.63
C GLY A 800 -24.32 22.77 13.32
N ILE A 801 -23.88 23.88 12.73
CA ILE A 801 -22.88 23.89 11.65
C ILE A 801 -21.57 23.34 12.26
N PRO A 802 -20.87 22.39 11.61
CA PRO A 802 -19.55 21.96 12.09
C PRO A 802 -18.65 23.19 12.18
N PRO A 803 -18.12 23.51 13.37
CA PRO A 803 -17.39 24.74 13.53
C PRO A 803 -16.01 24.56 12.90
N GLU A 804 -15.88 24.82 11.60
CA GLU A 804 -14.58 24.90 10.90
C GLU A 804 -13.91 26.27 11.10
N THR A 805 -14.17 26.93 12.23
CA THR A 805 -13.59 28.23 12.60
C THR A 805 -12.16 28.05 13.17
N ASN A 806 -11.39 29.14 13.26
CA ASN A 806 -10.07 29.09 13.90
C ASN A 806 -10.16 28.81 15.41
N GLU A 807 -11.26 29.20 16.06
CA GLU A 807 -11.49 29.00 17.49
C GLU A 807 -11.51 27.51 17.88
N THR A 808 -12.12 26.63 17.08
CA THR A 808 -12.17 25.19 17.39
C THR A 808 -10.88 24.45 17.08
N ARG A 809 -10.06 25.02 16.19
CA ARG A 809 -8.67 24.58 15.97
C ARG A 809 -7.81 24.94 17.19
N ASN A 810 -7.98 26.15 17.74
CA ASN A 810 -7.28 26.59 18.95
C ASN A 810 -7.67 25.74 20.17
N LEU A 811 -8.96 25.43 20.32
CA LEU A 811 -9.44 24.54 21.39
C LEU A 811 -8.78 23.15 21.34
N ALA A 812 -8.56 22.59 20.14
CA ALA A 812 -7.86 21.31 19.99
C ALA A 812 -6.38 21.40 20.41
N VAL A 813 -5.73 22.55 20.23
CA VAL A 813 -4.35 22.80 20.69
C VAL A 813 -4.30 22.86 22.22
N GLU A 814 -5.23 23.58 22.85
CA GLU A 814 -5.32 23.70 24.31
C GLU A 814 -5.55 22.36 24.98
N GLN A 815 -6.50 21.56 24.45
CA GLN A 815 -6.79 20.20 24.93
C GLN A 815 -5.56 19.29 24.85
N SER A 816 -4.78 19.38 23.77
CA SER A 816 -3.53 18.61 23.63
C SER A 816 -2.48 19.02 24.66
N LYS A 817 -2.30 20.32 24.91
CA LYS A 817 -1.34 20.82 25.92
C LYS A 817 -1.72 20.40 27.33
N GLN A 818 -3.02 20.44 27.66
CA GLN A 818 -3.49 19.96 28.96
C GLN A 818 -3.21 18.47 29.15
N PHE A 819 -3.48 17.65 28.13
CA PHE A 819 -3.19 16.22 28.19
C PHE A 819 -1.71 15.93 28.42
N GLU A 820 -0.80 16.67 27.77
CA GLU A 820 0.65 16.53 27.99
C GLU A 820 1.06 16.79 29.45
N LEU A 821 0.37 17.69 30.15
CA LEU A 821 0.68 18.05 31.53
C LEU A 821 0.03 17.13 32.56
N THR A 822 -1.21 16.72 32.31
CA THR A 822 -2.05 16.06 33.33
C THR A 822 -2.34 14.59 33.01
N GLY A 823 -2.13 14.15 31.77
CA GLY A 823 -2.60 12.85 31.27
C GLY A 823 -4.12 12.80 31.03
N PHE A 824 -4.83 13.92 31.19
CA PHE A 824 -6.27 14.02 31.01
C PHE A 824 -6.62 15.18 30.08
N THR A 825 -7.48 14.92 29.10
CA THR A 825 -8.10 15.98 28.30
C THR A 825 -9.26 16.55 29.10
N SER A 826 -9.15 17.80 29.58
CA SER A 826 -10.28 18.41 30.30
C SER A 826 -11.48 18.52 29.35
N THR A 827 -12.64 18.08 29.83
CA THR A 827 -13.92 18.38 29.18
C THR A 827 -14.22 19.85 29.41
N THR A 828 -13.60 20.73 28.63
CA THR A 828 -14.38 21.91 28.23
C THR A 828 -15.64 21.34 27.60
N ASN A 829 -16.83 21.73 28.07
CA ASN A 829 -18.10 21.22 27.51
C ASN A 829 -18.27 21.51 26.00
N GLN A 830 -17.29 22.14 25.36
CA GLN A 830 -17.24 22.51 23.96
C GLN A 830 -16.70 21.35 23.10
N TYR A 831 -17.53 20.87 22.19
CA TYR A 831 -17.18 19.86 21.21
C TYR A 831 -16.27 20.44 20.11
N THR A 832 -15.16 19.75 19.80
CA THR A 832 -14.34 20.04 18.61
C THR A 832 -14.12 18.76 17.79
N PRO A 833 -14.30 18.78 16.46
CA PRO A 833 -14.04 17.64 15.59
C PRO A 833 -12.55 17.48 15.26
N PHE A 834 -11.68 18.39 15.73
CA PHE A 834 -10.26 18.42 15.44
C PHE A 834 -9.42 17.75 16.54
N ARG A 835 -8.29 17.14 16.16
CA ARG A 835 -7.28 16.61 17.09
C ARG A 835 -5.87 16.96 16.61
N ILE A 836 -4.94 17.11 17.55
CA ILE A 836 -3.53 17.29 17.25
C ILE A 836 -2.91 15.94 16.89
N ASN A 837 -2.31 15.88 15.72
CA ASN A 837 -1.53 14.73 15.29
C ASN A 837 -0.06 15.13 15.18
N LYS A 838 0.76 14.62 16.09
CA LYS A 838 2.21 14.62 15.96
C LYS A 838 2.67 13.49 15.04
N SER A 839 3.61 13.79 14.15
CA SER A 839 4.15 12.81 13.21
C SER A 839 5.50 13.21 12.64
N LEU A 840 6.33 12.20 12.35
CA LEU A 840 7.55 12.35 11.59
C LEU A 840 7.25 12.52 10.10
N ARG A 841 7.89 13.53 9.50
CA ARG A 841 7.78 13.91 8.10
C ARG A 841 9.14 14.38 7.61
N SER A 842 9.42 14.14 6.33
CA SER A 842 10.63 14.64 5.69
C SER A 842 10.31 15.60 4.57
N PHE A 843 11.17 16.60 4.39
CA PHE A 843 11.15 17.54 3.28
C PHE A 843 12.57 17.63 2.72
N LYS A 844 12.77 17.23 1.46
CA LYS A 844 14.08 17.10 0.83
C LYS A 844 15.06 16.26 1.65
N HIS A 845 14.58 15.15 2.22
CA HIS A 845 15.36 14.31 3.12
C HIS A 845 15.84 14.97 4.43
N GLU A 846 15.35 16.17 4.78
CA GLU A 846 15.47 16.68 6.14
C GLU A 846 14.32 16.15 7.00
N LEU A 847 14.63 15.40 8.05
CA LEU A 847 13.62 14.79 8.91
C LEU A 847 13.19 15.74 10.04
N LYS A 848 11.86 15.87 10.22
CA LYS A 848 11.26 16.81 11.17
C LYS A 848 10.08 16.15 11.89
N THR A 849 9.92 16.47 13.17
CA THR A 849 8.67 16.22 13.89
C THR A 849 7.70 17.36 13.61
N ILE A 850 6.49 17.02 13.16
CA ILE A 850 5.45 17.96 12.81
C ILE A 850 4.22 17.73 13.68
N SER A 851 3.69 18.81 14.23
CA SER A 851 2.37 18.88 14.84
C SER A 851 1.36 19.44 13.84
N SER A 852 0.24 18.75 13.63
CA SER A 852 -0.82 19.17 12.70
C SER A 852 -2.20 19.05 13.31
N VAL A 853 -3.03 20.08 13.14
CA VAL A 853 -4.45 20.05 13.53
C VAL A 853 -5.22 19.32 12.43
N LYS A 854 -5.81 18.16 12.74
CA LYS A 854 -6.55 17.35 11.77
C LYS A 854 -8.01 17.18 12.14
N LEU A 855 -8.88 17.20 11.14
CA LEU A 855 -10.28 16.81 11.29
C LEU A 855 -10.34 15.30 11.56
N ALA A 856 -10.72 14.94 12.79
CA ALA A 856 -10.79 13.56 13.27
C ALA A 856 -12.20 12.97 13.18
N LEU A 857 -13.23 13.81 13.29
CA LEU A 857 -14.64 13.43 13.25
C LEU A 857 -15.36 14.20 12.15
N ASN A 858 -16.08 13.48 11.28
CA ASN A 858 -16.84 14.08 10.18
C ASN A 858 -18.05 13.20 9.86
N ARG A 859 -19.26 13.78 9.95
CA ARG A 859 -20.54 13.11 9.69
C ARG A 859 -20.93 13.02 8.22
N CYS A 860 -20.21 13.62 7.29
CA CYS A 860 -20.52 13.50 5.86
C CYS A 860 -20.13 12.09 5.35
N ASP A 861 -21.11 11.32 4.87
CA ASP A 861 -20.83 10.13 4.08
C ASP A 861 -20.58 10.53 2.62
N ASP A 862 -19.58 9.91 2.01
CA ASP A 862 -19.06 10.28 0.71
C ASP A 862 -19.17 9.13 -0.31
N LYS A 863 -20.03 8.14 -0.01
CA LYS A 863 -20.34 6.97 -0.85
C LYS A 863 -21.84 6.71 -1.00
N ARG A 864 -22.67 7.07 -0.02
CA ARG A 864 -24.12 6.84 -0.01
C ARG A 864 -24.89 8.07 0.51
N ILE A 865 -26.22 8.07 0.35
CA ILE A 865 -27.07 9.18 0.77
C ILE A 865 -27.52 8.97 2.21
N VAL A 866 -27.23 9.94 3.08
CA VAL A 866 -27.68 9.98 4.47
C VAL A 866 -29.13 10.48 4.50
N CYS A 867 -30.02 9.73 5.16
CA CYS A 867 -31.41 10.13 5.36
C CYS A 867 -31.53 11.32 6.35
N GLU A 868 -32.71 11.94 6.41
CA GLU A 868 -32.97 13.08 7.31
C GLU A 868 -32.71 12.73 8.79
N ASP A 869 -33.03 11.49 9.19
CA ASP A 869 -32.81 10.96 10.54
C ASP A 869 -31.34 10.79 10.94
N GLN A 870 -30.39 11.03 10.02
CA GLN A 870 -28.95 10.85 10.18
C GLN A 870 -28.49 9.41 10.50
N ILE A 871 -29.40 8.46 10.67
CA ILE A 871 -29.14 7.08 11.11
C ILE A 871 -29.14 6.15 9.90
N HIS A 872 -30.15 6.25 9.04
CA HIS A 872 -30.30 5.36 7.89
C HIS A 872 -29.57 5.92 6.67
N ILE A 873 -28.99 5.03 5.87
CA ILE A 873 -28.28 5.39 4.65
C ILE A 873 -28.79 4.56 3.48
N ARG A 874 -29.19 5.22 2.39
CA ARG A 874 -29.64 4.54 1.17
C ARG A 874 -28.53 4.46 0.12
N SER A 875 -28.49 3.33 -0.58
CA SER A 875 -27.67 3.22 -1.80
C SER A 875 -28.16 4.25 -2.81
N CYS A 876 -27.24 4.99 -3.43
CA CYS A 876 -27.54 6.16 -4.26
C CYS A 876 -28.69 5.89 -5.26
N PRO A 877 -29.91 6.44 -5.06
CA PRO A 877 -30.87 6.54 -6.15
C PRO A 877 -30.26 7.40 -7.25
N ARG A 878 -30.59 7.09 -8.50
CA ARG A 878 -30.43 8.06 -9.60
C ARG A 878 -31.10 9.35 -9.15
N THR A 879 -30.36 10.45 -9.30
CA THR A 879 -30.77 11.85 -9.11
C THR A 879 -31.24 12.21 -7.70
N LEU A 880 -30.74 13.35 -7.20
CA LEU A 880 -31.42 14.13 -6.17
C LEU A 880 -32.92 14.19 -6.51
N PRO A 881 -33.84 14.31 -5.52
CA PRO A 881 -35.19 14.69 -5.86
C PRO A 881 -35.09 15.95 -6.73
N TYR A 882 -35.55 15.82 -7.97
CA TYR A 882 -36.07 16.93 -8.74
C TYR A 882 -36.87 17.75 -7.74
N THR A 883 -36.44 18.98 -7.44
CA THR A 883 -37.27 19.89 -6.66
C THR A 883 -38.60 20.00 -7.40
N ARG A 884 -39.73 20.17 -6.68
CA ARG A 884 -41.04 20.44 -7.29
C ARG A 884 -40.98 21.54 -8.36
N GLU A 885 -40.06 22.50 -8.18
CA GLU A 885 -39.75 23.58 -9.13
C GLU A 885 -39.26 23.06 -10.49
N ALA A 886 -38.53 21.94 -10.56
CA ALA A 886 -38.04 21.39 -11.83
C ALA A 886 -39.13 20.61 -12.60
N GLU A 887 -40.10 19.98 -11.91
CA GLU A 887 -41.30 19.43 -12.57
C GLU A 887 -42.23 20.54 -13.07
N GLU A 888 -42.28 21.67 -12.38
CA GLU A 888 -43.05 22.84 -12.78
C GLU A 888 -42.40 23.53 -13.99
N VAL A 889 -41.06 23.62 -14.02
CA VAL A 889 -40.31 24.11 -15.19
C VAL A 889 -40.42 23.17 -16.39
N GLU A 890 -40.32 21.84 -16.21
CA GLU A 890 -40.52 20.90 -17.33
C GLU A 890 -41.98 20.89 -17.84
N ARG A 891 -42.98 21.08 -16.96
CA ARG A 891 -44.38 21.29 -17.40
C ARG A 891 -44.54 22.61 -18.14
N ILE A 892 -43.99 23.70 -17.63
CA ILE A 892 -44.06 25.01 -18.28
C ILE A 892 -43.32 24.98 -19.63
N GLU A 893 -42.18 24.28 -19.74
CA GLU A 893 -41.45 24.09 -20.99
C GLU A 893 -42.18 23.15 -21.97
N ALA A 894 -42.91 22.14 -21.49
CA ALA A 894 -43.75 21.28 -22.31
C ALA A 894 -45.02 22.01 -22.81
N ASP A 895 -45.66 22.79 -21.95
CA ASP A 895 -46.82 23.62 -22.27
C ASP A 895 -46.41 24.78 -23.23
N LEU A 896 -45.22 25.36 -23.05
CA LEU A 896 -44.65 26.33 -23.99
C LEU A 896 -44.26 25.70 -25.33
N ALA A 897 -43.83 24.44 -25.35
CA ALA A 897 -43.53 23.72 -26.59
C ALA A 897 -44.79 23.39 -27.38
N GLU A 898 -45.89 23.00 -26.71
CA GLU A 898 -47.21 22.84 -27.37
C GLU A 898 -47.76 24.18 -27.87
N MET A 899 -47.58 25.28 -27.14
CA MET A 899 -48.02 26.62 -27.60
C MET A 899 -47.21 27.18 -28.77
N VAL A 900 -45.97 26.72 -29.00
CA VAL A 900 -45.12 27.17 -30.12
C VAL A 900 -45.38 26.36 -31.40
N ASP A 901 -45.96 25.16 -31.30
CA ASP A 901 -46.41 24.39 -32.46
C ASP A 901 -47.80 24.83 -32.97
N ASP A 902 -48.56 25.60 -32.18
CA ASP A 902 -49.88 26.18 -32.54
C ASP A 902 -49.82 27.67 -33.00
N ILE A 903 -48.63 28.27 -33.14
CA ILE A 903 -48.36 29.60 -33.74
C ILE A 903 -47.58 29.43 -35.03
#